data_AF-A0A6G1ZV25-F1
#
_entry.id   AF-A0A6G1ZV25-F1
#
_cell.length_a   1.000
_cell.length_b   1.000
_cell.length_c   1.000
_cell.angle_alpha   90.00
_cell.angle_beta   90.00
_cell.angle_gamma   90.00
#
_symmetry.space_group_name_H-M   'P 1'
#
loop_
_entity.id
_entity.type
_entity.pdbx_description
1 polymer ?
#
loop_
_entity_poly.entity_id
_entity_poly.type
_entity_poly.pdbx_seq_one_letter_code
_entity_poly.pdbx_strand_id
1 'polypeptide(L)'
;MYGIYTKAFIKGNTKIQSVGSYVSPLDGSTQTTQGLGNQQNFQISYLEVLPGATYTGTTTGGTNVEVYDGGSFIVDKGATVNLQRTDASKSNERGTNALIDTQGGNVEFKDGSTVILNKNALVKDGFAPIYIEDGGNLTVDKNATVSITGATGNIPVRIDGTGTVNLNEGSHMTITQNGAPKLGYGFINIKGTGGFFVASGSTLDLNVTGTGTKSVNAINVANDGQLSFAQDATANLTIDGGTGEAHLLKVGDDANINIYMPKSVLFKITDNDDADSSLFKVSGTGTLTGQYVKIIPDDGNAYGPYKSAIYTLKGNGSSSDTATVEGETAEDEQSGKALADTFATDKSLEFVSASDNFIKVNPVTDETTTLTGKTTAGAYVTISGLKGIPEGSLTANSYDSTKYLVQADKGGNWSYELPTGVSLPANASFEVISSAGFIVKTATVVINDAETPKQASSAAGSLINANSAADVTASQAKATSAAASDAASYASEAQSIAGSHADNMEVKSLASDAEKQSQIALAASKSAAASSSAAASAAIVASSAASEASSAAAAVSNADASANSAAAAYDSYASEASAASAANDSSGYATASSAASSAAAAMSAALSTAQVAAKVAVSDAAAAGSAAAVASAAQSDSKNNQATAATARSQALDDLNKIKSLTDYASGASSSASEAGQASTATSAYASAASSSASEAGSYAHQAGSSASDAAGQSGSAAQHASTAASAAS
;
A
#
# COMPACT_ATOMS: atom_id res chain seq x y z
N MET A 1 -16.74 -43.60 27.96
CA MET A 1 -17.55 -43.92 26.77
C MET A 1 -16.69 -44.71 25.81
N TYR A 2 -17.16 -45.88 25.36
CA TYR A 2 -16.46 -46.73 24.40
C TYR A 2 -17.11 -46.56 23.02
N GLY A 3 -16.34 -46.14 22.03
CA GLY A 3 -16.86 -45.87 20.69
C GLY A 3 -15.76 -45.69 19.67
N ILE A 4 -15.16 -46.80 19.23
CA ILE A 4 -14.12 -46.84 18.19
C ILE A 4 -14.59 -46.14 16.88
N TYR A 5 -15.91 -46.05 16.64
CA TYR A 5 -16.52 -45.36 15.49
C TYR A 5 -17.45 -44.19 15.87
N THR A 6 -17.39 -43.71 17.11
CA THR A 6 -18.34 -42.72 17.63
C THR A 6 -17.69 -41.34 17.65
N LYS A 7 -18.45 -40.32 17.25
CA LYS A 7 -18.06 -38.91 17.45
C LYS A 7 -18.72 -38.36 18.71
N ALA A 8 -17.95 -37.68 19.56
CA ALA A 8 -18.46 -36.96 20.72
C ALA A 8 -18.18 -35.46 20.61
N PHE A 9 -19.16 -34.66 21.00
CA PHE A 9 -19.06 -33.21 21.04
C PHE A 9 -19.39 -32.72 22.45
N ILE A 10 -18.54 -31.86 23.00
CA ILE A 10 -18.77 -31.21 24.28
C ILE A 10 -19.21 -29.77 24.04
N LYS A 11 -20.38 -29.43 24.58
CA LYS A 11 -20.97 -28.08 24.52
C LYS A 11 -21.18 -27.53 25.93
N GLY A 12 -21.02 -26.21 26.09
CA GLY A 12 -21.22 -25.53 27.36
C GLY A 12 -20.25 -26.03 28.44
N ASN A 13 -20.68 -25.95 29.70
CA ASN A 13 -19.87 -26.36 30.84
C ASN A 13 -20.17 -27.82 31.20
N THR A 14 -19.30 -28.73 30.77
CA THR A 14 -19.50 -30.17 30.93
C THR A 14 -18.43 -30.75 31.86
N LYS A 15 -18.88 -31.50 32.88
CA LYS A 15 -18.01 -32.22 33.80
C LYS A 15 -18.24 -33.72 33.67
N ILE A 16 -17.19 -34.48 33.37
CA ILE A 16 -17.24 -35.94 33.25
C ILE A 16 -16.29 -36.56 34.26
N GLN A 17 -16.84 -37.44 35.09
CA GLN A 17 -16.12 -38.07 36.19
C GLN A 17 -16.26 -39.59 36.12
N SER A 18 -15.15 -40.28 35.89
CA SER A 18 -15.10 -41.74 36.04
C SER A 18 -14.87 -42.10 37.50
N VAL A 19 -15.95 -42.55 38.15
CA VAL A 19 -16.01 -42.91 39.57
C VAL A 19 -16.16 -44.42 39.74
N GLY A 20 -15.73 -44.98 40.87
CA GLY A 20 -15.95 -46.39 41.19
C GLY A 20 -17.38 -46.73 41.64
N SER A 21 -18.11 -45.71 42.11
CA SER A 21 -19.53 -45.82 42.45
C SER A 21 -20.19 -44.44 42.46
N TYR A 22 -21.50 -44.38 42.27
CA TYR A 22 -22.29 -43.17 42.44
C TYR A 22 -23.62 -43.46 43.16
N VAL A 23 -24.21 -42.42 43.75
CA VAL A 23 -25.57 -42.50 44.29
C VAL A 23 -26.52 -42.12 43.16
N SER A 24 -27.39 -43.05 42.78
CA SER A 24 -28.38 -42.83 41.73
C SER A 24 -29.35 -41.70 42.15
N PRO A 25 -29.53 -40.65 41.32
CA PRO A 25 -30.45 -39.57 41.65
C PRO A 25 -31.92 -40.00 41.52
N LEU A 26 -32.18 -41.19 40.96
CA LEU A 26 -33.54 -41.68 40.71
C LEU A 26 -34.12 -42.42 41.93
N ASP A 27 -33.29 -43.16 42.66
CA ASP A 27 -33.73 -44.04 43.76
C ASP A 27 -32.83 -44.02 45.00
N GLY A 28 -31.74 -43.22 45.00
CA GLY A 28 -30.82 -43.09 46.12
C GLY A 28 -29.93 -44.32 46.35
N SER A 29 -30.00 -45.33 45.50
CA SER A 29 -29.18 -46.53 45.62
C SER A 29 -27.73 -46.26 45.23
N THR A 30 -26.78 -46.93 45.90
CA THR A 30 -25.38 -46.92 45.47
C THR A 30 -25.21 -47.87 44.29
N GLN A 31 -24.75 -47.33 43.17
CA GLN A 31 -24.43 -48.05 41.95
C GLN A 31 -22.92 -48.17 41.84
N THR A 32 -22.40 -49.38 41.74
CA THR A 32 -20.97 -49.64 41.46
C THR A 32 -20.75 -49.65 39.96
N THR A 33 -19.72 -48.96 39.49
CA THR A 33 -19.39 -48.89 38.07
C THR A 33 -18.43 -50.02 37.67
N GLN A 34 -18.48 -50.41 36.40
CA GLN A 34 -17.50 -51.32 35.84
C GLN A 34 -16.10 -50.67 35.83
N GLY A 35 -15.06 -51.46 36.11
CA GLY A 35 -13.68 -50.96 36.18
C GLY A 35 -13.35 -50.11 37.41
N LEU A 36 -14.27 -49.92 38.37
CA LEU A 36 -14.01 -49.25 39.67
C LEU A 36 -13.34 -47.86 39.55
N GLY A 37 -13.69 -47.11 38.49
CA GLY A 37 -13.13 -45.78 38.19
C GLY A 37 -11.80 -45.77 37.41
N ASN A 38 -11.34 -46.93 36.93
CA ASN A 38 -10.10 -47.07 36.15
C ASN A 38 -10.30 -46.97 34.64
N GLN A 39 -11.55 -46.95 34.20
CA GLN A 39 -11.89 -46.76 32.79
C GLN A 39 -11.70 -45.31 32.37
N GLN A 40 -11.51 -45.14 31.06
CA GLN A 40 -11.32 -43.84 30.45
C GLN A 40 -12.63 -43.05 30.42
N ASN A 41 -12.56 -41.72 30.54
CA ASN A 41 -13.74 -40.89 30.24
C ASN A 41 -14.12 -41.08 28.76
N PHE A 42 -13.13 -41.04 27.87
CA PHE A 42 -13.27 -41.28 26.45
C PHE A 42 -12.20 -42.23 25.93
N GLN A 43 -12.65 -43.26 25.21
CA GLN A 43 -11.84 -44.01 24.26
C GLN A 43 -12.57 -43.93 22.91
N ILE A 44 -12.06 -43.11 22.01
CA ILE A 44 -12.85 -42.57 20.90
C ILE A 44 -11.99 -42.20 19.70
N SER A 45 -12.56 -42.29 18.50
CA SER A 45 -11.92 -41.84 17.25
C SER A 45 -12.17 -40.37 16.93
N TYR A 46 -13.14 -39.72 17.58
CA TYR A 46 -13.37 -38.28 17.42
C TYR A 46 -14.00 -37.67 18.68
N LEU A 47 -13.29 -36.72 19.31
CA LEU A 47 -13.80 -35.87 20.38
C LEU A 47 -13.54 -34.41 20.02
N GLU A 48 -14.56 -33.57 20.15
CA GLU A 48 -14.41 -32.13 19.95
C GLU A 48 -15.05 -31.35 21.09
N VAL A 49 -14.28 -30.45 21.68
CA VAL A 49 -14.78 -29.45 22.64
C VAL A 49 -15.04 -28.18 21.86
N LEU A 50 -16.33 -27.88 21.66
CA LEU A 50 -16.80 -26.83 20.75
C LEU A 50 -16.34 -25.42 21.19
N PRO A 51 -16.39 -24.42 20.30
CA PRO A 51 -15.91 -23.07 20.60
C PRO A 51 -16.51 -22.49 21.89
N GLY A 52 -15.65 -21.97 22.76
CA GLY A 52 -16.02 -21.40 24.05
C GLY A 52 -16.60 -22.37 25.08
N ALA A 53 -16.65 -23.68 24.80
CA ALA A 53 -17.11 -24.69 25.76
C ALA A 53 -16.03 -25.00 26.81
N THR A 54 -16.45 -25.55 27.95
CA THR A 54 -15.54 -26.02 29.00
C THR A 54 -15.75 -27.50 29.26
N TYR A 55 -14.69 -28.30 29.11
CA TYR A 55 -14.65 -29.70 29.52
C TYR A 55 -13.78 -29.86 30.77
N THR A 56 -14.39 -30.30 31.87
CA THR A 56 -13.65 -30.78 33.05
C THR A 56 -13.72 -32.30 33.14
N GLY A 57 -12.60 -32.97 32.92
CA GLY A 57 -12.47 -34.42 33.03
C GLY A 57 -11.78 -34.82 34.33
N THR A 58 -12.37 -35.77 35.06
CA THR A 58 -11.69 -36.42 36.19
C THR A 58 -11.81 -37.93 36.11
N THR A 59 -10.73 -38.66 36.34
CA THR A 59 -10.74 -40.12 36.50
C THR A 59 -10.17 -40.51 37.85
N THR A 60 -10.54 -41.70 38.34
CA THR A 60 -9.87 -42.27 39.52
C THR A 60 -8.51 -42.84 39.11
N GLY A 61 -8.48 -43.80 38.18
CA GLY A 61 -7.24 -44.46 37.72
C GLY A 61 -6.95 -44.40 36.22
N GLY A 62 -7.97 -44.21 35.38
CA GLY A 62 -7.85 -44.28 33.92
C GLY A 62 -7.40 -43.00 33.22
N THR A 63 -7.23 -43.07 31.90
CA THR A 63 -6.95 -41.91 31.04
C THR A 63 -8.20 -41.06 30.82
N ASN A 64 -8.09 -39.73 30.77
CA ASN A 64 -9.28 -38.92 30.46
C ASN A 64 -9.68 -39.06 28.99
N VAL A 65 -8.73 -38.86 28.08
CA VAL A 65 -8.97 -38.93 26.64
C VAL A 65 -7.95 -39.86 26.02
N GLU A 66 -8.44 -40.96 25.48
CA GLU A 66 -7.69 -41.89 24.66
C GLU A 66 -8.19 -41.77 23.23
N VAL A 67 -7.34 -41.22 22.36
CA VAL A 67 -7.61 -41.07 20.93
C VAL A 67 -7.20 -42.39 20.29
N TYR A 68 -8.13 -43.04 19.60
CA TYR A 68 -7.90 -44.40 19.10
C TYR A 68 -7.79 -44.41 17.57
N ASP A 69 -6.86 -45.22 17.04
CA ASP A 69 -6.76 -45.63 15.63
C ASP A 69 -6.77 -44.45 14.62
N GLY A 70 -5.84 -43.51 14.78
CA GLY A 70 -5.73 -42.36 13.87
C GLY A 70 -6.83 -41.30 14.07
N GLY A 71 -7.60 -41.39 15.15
CA GLY A 71 -8.68 -40.45 15.49
C GLY A 71 -8.22 -39.03 15.83
N SER A 72 -9.18 -38.17 16.22
CA SER A 72 -8.92 -36.77 16.56
C SER A 72 -9.50 -36.37 17.92
N PHE A 73 -8.73 -35.62 18.71
CA PHE A 73 -9.21 -34.85 19.84
C PHE A 73 -8.95 -33.37 19.62
N ILE A 74 -10.02 -32.60 19.43
CA ILE A 74 -9.97 -31.18 19.08
C ILE A 74 -10.49 -30.35 20.26
N VAL A 75 -9.72 -29.35 20.66
CA VAL A 75 -10.15 -28.29 21.58
C VAL A 75 -10.28 -27.02 20.77
N ASP A 76 -11.51 -26.65 20.43
CA ASP A 76 -11.78 -25.60 19.46
C ASP A 76 -11.53 -24.20 20.03
N LYS A 77 -11.67 -23.17 19.19
CA LYS A 77 -11.31 -21.79 19.46
C LYS A 77 -11.92 -21.27 20.76
N GLY A 78 -11.06 -20.78 21.66
CA GLY A 78 -11.45 -20.24 22.96
C GLY A 78 -12.07 -21.26 23.93
N ALA A 79 -12.06 -22.56 23.61
CA ALA A 79 -12.54 -23.60 24.51
C ALA A 79 -11.54 -23.87 25.64
N THR A 80 -12.04 -24.39 26.76
CA THR A 80 -11.23 -24.74 27.94
C THR A 80 -11.34 -26.22 28.26
N VAL A 81 -10.20 -26.88 28.48
CA VAL A 81 -10.11 -28.26 28.92
C VAL A 81 -9.32 -28.33 30.23
N ASN A 82 -9.87 -29.00 31.23
CA ASN A 82 -9.20 -29.25 32.50
C ASN A 82 -9.27 -30.75 32.83
N LEU A 83 -8.13 -31.43 32.78
CA LEU A 83 -8.05 -32.88 32.99
C LEU A 83 -7.19 -33.18 34.22
N GLN A 84 -7.71 -34.06 35.07
CA GLN A 84 -7.03 -34.49 36.27
C GLN A 84 -7.35 -35.96 36.60
N ARG A 85 -6.47 -36.56 37.39
CA ARG A 85 -6.66 -37.90 37.94
C ARG A 85 -6.40 -37.89 39.43
N THR A 86 -7.18 -38.66 40.19
CA THR A 86 -7.16 -38.58 41.67
C THR A 86 -6.44 -39.74 42.36
N ASP A 87 -6.21 -40.88 41.69
CA ASP A 87 -5.51 -42.04 42.25
C ASP A 87 -4.40 -42.53 41.32
N ALA A 88 -3.21 -42.64 41.89
CA ALA A 88 -1.97 -43.03 41.24
C ALA A 88 -1.67 -44.54 41.30
N SER A 89 -2.40 -45.31 42.11
CA SER A 89 -2.17 -46.76 42.30
C SER A 89 -2.68 -47.61 41.14
N LYS A 90 -3.35 -47.00 40.16
CA LYS A 90 -4.09 -47.67 39.10
C LYS A 90 -3.64 -47.14 37.72
N SER A 91 -3.93 -47.91 36.66
CA SER A 91 -3.66 -47.57 35.25
C SER A 91 -4.95 -47.73 34.43
N ASN A 92 -4.97 -47.24 33.19
CA ASN A 92 -6.01 -47.64 32.24
C ASN A 92 -5.89 -49.16 31.94
N GLU A 93 -6.84 -49.69 31.17
CA GLU A 93 -6.93 -51.12 30.83
C GLU A 93 -5.71 -51.63 30.03
N ARG A 94 -4.94 -50.75 29.39
CA ARG A 94 -3.70 -51.07 28.65
C ARG A 94 -2.42 -50.93 29.49
N GLY A 95 -2.53 -50.50 30.75
CA GLY A 95 -1.38 -50.19 31.59
C GLY A 95 -0.80 -48.78 31.38
N THR A 96 -1.42 -47.97 30.51
CA THR A 96 -1.07 -46.58 30.26
C THR A 96 -1.50 -45.69 31.41
N ASN A 97 -0.66 -44.68 31.67
CA ASN A 97 -0.77 -43.81 32.82
C ASN A 97 -0.72 -42.36 32.33
N ALA A 98 -1.82 -41.86 31.75
CA ALA A 98 -1.86 -40.55 31.09
C ALA A 98 -3.18 -39.79 31.32
N LEU A 99 -3.25 -38.51 30.96
CA LEU A 99 -4.53 -37.78 30.84
C LEU A 99 -4.99 -37.75 29.37
N ILE A 100 -4.05 -37.54 28.46
CA ILE A 100 -4.23 -37.62 27.02
C ILE A 100 -3.27 -38.68 26.47
N ASP A 101 -3.82 -39.67 25.77
CA ASP A 101 -3.09 -40.75 25.10
C ASP A 101 -3.49 -40.78 23.62
N THR A 102 -2.53 -40.68 22.70
CA THR A 102 -2.82 -40.48 21.27
C THR A 102 -3.06 -41.76 20.49
N GLN A 103 -2.41 -42.89 20.83
CA GLN A 103 -2.46 -44.16 20.08
C GLN A 103 -2.50 -44.01 18.54
N GLY A 104 -1.54 -43.27 17.98
CA GLY A 104 -1.45 -42.97 16.55
C GLY A 104 -2.41 -41.90 16.01
N GLY A 105 -3.30 -41.38 16.85
CA GLY A 105 -4.23 -40.27 16.57
C GLY A 105 -3.64 -38.87 16.76
N ASN A 106 -4.47 -37.87 16.47
CA ASN A 106 -4.11 -36.46 16.47
C ASN A 106 -4.85 -35.69 17.57
N VAL A 107 -4.13 -34.81 18.26
CA VAL A 107 -4.67 -33.89 19.25
C VAL A 107 -4.42 -32.47 18.76
N GLU A 108 -5.44 -31.64 18.74
CA GLU A 108 -5.36 -30.28 18.19
C GLU A 108 -5.95 -29.29 19.18
N PHE A 109 -5.12 -28.37 19.67
CA PHE A 109 -5.55 -27.26 20.52
C PHE A 109 -5.63 -26.01 19.65
N LYS A 110 -6.84 -25.60 19.26
CA LYS A 110 -7.09 -24.52 18.31
C LYS A 110 -6.89 -23.14 18.93
N ASP A 111 -6.91 -22.12 18.08
CA ASP A 111 -6.59 -20.73 18.41
C ASP A 111 -7.25 -20.24 19.70
N GLY A 112 -6.44 -19.72 20.63
CA GLY A 112 -6.90 -19.18 21.91
C GLY A 112 -7.52 -20.18 22.88
N SER A 113 -7.42 -21.49 22.64
CA SER A 113 -7.88 -22.51 23.59
C SER A 113 -7.01 -22.56 24.86
N THR A 114 -7.56 -23.09 25.95
CA THR A 114 -6.86 -23.23 27.24
C THR A 114 -6.93 -24.67 27.72
N VAL A 115 -5.78 -25.32 27.92
CA VAL A 115 -5.69 -26.71 28.37
C VAL A 115 -4.89 -26.79 29.67
N ILE A 116 -5.50 -27.31 30.73
CA ILE A 116 -4.91 -27.43 32.06
C ILE A 116 -4.85 -28.91 32.43
N LEU A 117 -3.66 -29.41 32.71
CA LEU A 117 -3.40 -30.81 32.97
C LEU A 117 -2.77 -31.02 34.35
N ASN A 118 -3.34 -31.97 35.11
CA ASN A 118 -2.82 -32.43 36.40
C ASN A 118 -2.68 -31.33 37.47
N LYS A 119 -3.63 -30.40 37.55
CA LYS A 119 -3.60 -29.29 38.52
C LYS A 119 -3.42 -29.73 39.99
N ASN A 120 -3.77 -30.97 40.32
CA ASN A 120 -3.60 -31.55 41.65
C ASN A 120 -2.20 -32.13 41.93
N ALA A 121 -1.25 -32.01 41.00
CA ALA A 121 0.14 -32.45 41.16
C ALA A 121 0.25 -33.92 41.62
N LEU A 122 -0.41 -34.84 40.90
CA LEU A 122 -0.44 -36.25 41.27
C LEU A 122 0.95 -36.90 41.24
N VAL A 123 1.47 -37.29 42.41
CA VAL A 123 2.75 -38.00 42.56
C VAL A 123 2.61 -39.45 42.08
N LYS A 124 3.26 -39.78 40.96
CA LYS A 124 3.27 -41.14 40.41
C LYS A 124 4.39 -41.34 39.38
N ASP A 125 5.20 -42.37 39.62
CA ASP A 125 6.17 -42.87 38.66
C ASP A 125 5.52 -43.27 37.33
N GLY A 126 6.03 -42.67 36.25
CA GLY A 126 5.63 -42.96 34.88
C GLY A 126 4.27 -42.39 34.47
N PHE A 127 3.67 -41.52 35.28
CA PHE A 127 2.48 -40.78 34.87
C PHE A 127 2.85 -39.67 33.89
N ALA A 128 2.24 -39.71 32.71
CA ALA A 128 2.48 -38.77 31.62
C ALA A 128 1.19 -38.03 31.27
N PRO A 129 0.97 -36.80 31.80
CA PRO A 129 -0.16 -35.96 31.42
C PRO A 129 -0.46 -35.97 29.92
N ILE A 130 0.58 -35.86 29.09
CA ILE A 130 0.50 -36.07 27.64
C ILE A 130 1.39 -37.24 27.25
N TYR A 131 0.80 -38.23 26.58
CA TYR A 131 1.52 -39.35 26.01
C TYR A 131 1.22 -39.50 24.53
N ILE A 132 2.24 -39.28 23.72
CA ILE A 132 2.23 -39.44 22.27
C ILE A 132 2.82 -40.82 21.96
N GLU A 133 2.01 -41.73 21.45
CA GLU A 133 2.44 -43.06 21.03
C GLU A 133 1.97 -43.40 19.60
N ASP A 134 2.59 -44.43 19.02
CA ASP A 134 2.27 -45.01 17.71
C ASP A 134 2.22 -44.00 16.54
N GLY A 135 3.07 -42.97 16.60
CA GLY A 135 3.17 -41.95 15.56
C GLY A 135 2.09 -40.86 15.62
N GLY A 136 1.37 -40.77 16.74
CA GLY A 136 0.38 -39.70 16.96
C GLY A 136 1.01 -38.31 17.02
N ASN A 137 0.18 -37.28 16.96
CA ASN A 137 0.63 -35.89 16.92
C ASN A 137 -0.17 -35.01 17.86
N LEU A 138 0.49 -34.02 18.46
CA LEU A 138 -0.13 -32.91 19.15
C LEU A 138 0.22 -31.60 18.43
N THR A 139 -0.78 -30.81 18.08
CA THR A 139 -0.62 -29.43 17.59
C THR A 139 -1.24 -28.45 18.55
N VAL A 140 -0.54 -27.33 18.80
CA VAL A 140 -1.00 -26.23 19.64
C VAL A 140 -0.97 -24.97 18.81
N ASP A 141 -2.13 -24.46 18.41
CA ASP A 141 -2.28 -23.34 17.49
C ASP A 141 -2.12 -21.98 18.19
N LYS A 142 -2.13 -20.92 17.38
CA LYS A 142 -1.92 -19.53 17.79
C LYS A 142 -2.69 -19.15 19.06
N ASN A 143 -2.04 -18.46 19.99
CA ASN A 143 -2.63 -18.04 21.27
C ASN A 143 -3.18 -19.17 22.17
N ALA A 144 -3.10 -20.44 21.78
CA ALA A 144 -3.52 -21.53 22.65
C ALA A 144 -2.50 -21.70 23.78
N THR A 145 -3.00 -22.07 24.96
CA THR A 145 -2.19 -22.22 26.17
C THR A 145 -2.33 -23.63 26.73
N VAL A 146 -1.19 -24.25 27.07
CA VAL A 146 -1.14 -25.55 27.73
C VAL A 146 -0.39 -25.40 29.05
N SER A 147 -1.02 -25.76 30.17
CA SER A 147 -0.40 -25.73 31.49
C SER A 147 -0.38 -27.13 32.09
N ILE A 148 0.82 -27.66 32.35
CA ILE A 148 1.02 -28.97 32.95
C ILE A 148 1.67 -28.78 34.32
N THR A 149 1.00 -29.26 35.37
CA THR A 149 1.59 -29.34 36.71
C THR A 149 2.12 -30.75 36.93
N GLY A 150 3.43 -30.90 37.01
CA GLY A 150 4.11 -32.16 37.27
C GLY A 150 4.58 -32.31 38.72
N ALA A 151 4.65 -33.55 39.16
CA ALA A 151 5.10 -33.94 40.49
C ALA A 151 6.14 -35.07 40.42
N THR A 152 6.73 -35.45 41.55
CA THR A 152 7.71 -36.55 41.62
C THR A 152 7.23 -37.81 40.89
N GLY A 153 8.11 -38.34 40.04
CA GLY A 153 7.88 -39.53 39.23
C GLY A 153 7.21 -39.28 37.88
N ASN A 154 6.65 -38.09 37.65
CA ASN A 154 5.93 -37.79 36.42
C ASN A 154 6.88 -37.62 35.22
N ILE A 155 6.30 -37.77 34.02
CA ILE A 155 6.89 -37.49 32.72
C ILE A 155 5.89 -36.57 31.99
N PRO A 156 5.84 -35.26 32.31
CA PRO A 156 4.85 -34.31 31.77
C PRO A 156 4.47 -34.51 30.30
N VAL A 157 5.48 -34.67 29.44
CA VAL A 157 5.32 -35.00 28.02
C VAL A 157 6.17 -36.21 27.66
N ARG A 158 5.54 -37.26 27.17
CA ARG A 158 6.23 -38.45 26.66
C ARG A 158 5.90 -38.65 25.19
N ILE A 159 6.93 -38.86 24.37
CA ILE A 159 6.84 -39.13 22.94
C ILE A 159 7.58 -40.43 22.66
N ASP A 160 6.87 -41.43 22.15
CA ASP A 160 7.43 -42.71 21.74
C ASP A 160 7.21 -42.92 20.23
N GLY A 161 8.22 -43.51 19.56
CA GLY A 161 8.15 -43.82 18.13
C GLY A 161 8.44 -42.59 17.27
N THR A 162 7.59 -42.35 16.27
CA THR A 162 7.71 -41.27 15.28
C THR A 162 6.81 -40.07 15.60
N GLY A 163 6.15 -40.05 16.76
CA GLY A 163 5.15 -39.03 17.09
C GLY A 163 5.75 -37.65 17.29
N THR A 164 4.91 -36.60 17.19
CA THR A 164 5.38 -35.21 17.29
C THR A 164 4.53 -34.35 18.23
N VAL A 165 5.18 -33.36 18.85
CA VAL A 165 4.52 -32.23 19.50
C VAL A 165 4.95 -30.96 18.79
N ASN A 166 3.99 -30.20 18.27
CA ASN A 166 4.20 -28.99 17.51
C ASN A 166 3.50 -27.82 18.23
N LEU A 167 4.30 -26.92 18.80
CA LEU A 167 3.82 -25.62 19.25
C LEU A 167 3.82 -24.70 18.03
N ASN A 168 2.67 -24.51 17.38
CA ASN A 168 2.52 -23.68 16.18
C ASN A 168 2.54 -22.19 16.54
N GLU A 169 2.66 -21.34 15.52
CA GLU A 169 2.98 -19.91 15.65
C GLU A 169 2.22 -19.20 16.77
N GLY A 170 2.93 -18.60 17.73
CA GLY A 170 2.35 -17.81 18.83
C GLY A 170 1.62 -18.61 19.90
N SER A 171 1.83 -19.94 19.97
CA SER A 171 1.30 -20.80 21.04
C SER A 171 2.19 -20.81 22.28
N HIS A 172 1.65 -21.30 23.42
CA HIS A 172 2.36 -21.28 24.70
C HIS A 172 2.16 -22.61 25.45
N MET A 173 3.25 -23.24 25.87
CA MET A 173 3.24 -24.40 26.76
C MET A 173 4.08 -24.13 28.01
N THR A 174 3.50 -24.33 29.18
CA THR A 174 4.16 -24.24 30.48
C THR A 174 4.11 -25.57 31.20
N ILE A 175 5.27 -26.07 31.60
CA ILE A 175 5.45 -27.25 32.43
C ILE A 175 6.10 -26.80 33.74
N THR A 176 5.35 -26.92 34.84
CA THR A 176 5.87 -26.67 36.19
C THR A 176 6.00 -28.00 36.90
N GLN A 177 7.23 -28.39 37.20
CA GLN A 177 7.56 -29.69 37.77
C GLN A 177 8.15 -29.53 39.16
N ASN A 178 7.58 -30.21 40.15
CA ASN A 178 8.14 -30.33 41.49
C ASN A 178 8.54 -31.79 41.76
N GLY A 179 9.84 -32.05 41.90
CA GLY A 179 10.39 -33.38 42.11
C GLY A 179 11.00 -34.03 40.87
N ALA A 180 11.85 -35.03 41.09
CA ALA A 180 12.53 -35.78 40.03
C ALA A 180 11.55 -36.63 39.18
N PRO A 181 11.84 -36.87 37.89
CA PRO A 181 11.01 -37.70 37.03
C PRO A 181 11.16 -39.18 37.39
N LYS A 182 10.43 -40.05 36.69
CA LYS A 182 10.72 -41.49 36.71
C LYS A 182 12.19 -41.72 36.31
N LEU A 183 12.89 -42.58 37.05
CA LEU A 183 14.29 -42.89 36.79
C LEU A 183 14.51 -43.30 35.31
N GLY A 184 15.48 -42.65 34.66
CA GLY A 184 15.85 -42.91 33.26
C GLY A 184 15.10 -42.05 32.23
N TYR A 185 14.11 -41.25 32.64
CA TYR A 185 13.32 -40.38 31.76
C TYR A 185 13.63 -38.89 31.99
N GLY A 186 13.28 -38.06 31.01
CA GLY A 186 13.18 -36.60 31.16
C GLY A 186 11.76 -36.16 31.52
N PHE A 187 11.55 -34.86 31.78
CA PHE A 187 10.20 -34.30 31.93
C PHE A 187 9.50 -34.14 30.58
N ILE A 188 10.29 -33.76 29.57
CA ILE A 188 9.98 -33.97 28.16
C ILE A 188 10.84 -35.15 27.71
N ASN A 189 10.22 -36.25 27.31
CA ASN A 189 10.94 -37.46 26.95
C ASN A 189 10.61 -37.91 25.53
N ILE A 190 11.57 -37.74 24.63
CA ILE A 190 11.52 -38.12 23.22
C ILE A 190 12.28 -39.42 23.04
N LYS A 191 11.58 -40.47 22.63
CA LYS A 191 12.13 -41.81 22.44
C LYS A 191 11.82 -42.30 21.02
N GLY A 192 12.86 -42.54 20.23
CA GLY A 192 12.73 -42.94 18.83
C GLY A 192 13.03 -41.76 17.93
N THR A 193 12.40 -41.71 16.76
CA THR A 193 12.66 -40.69 15.72
C THR A 193 11.64 -39.54 15.76
N GLY A 194 10.83 -39.45 16.83
CA GLY A 194 9.84 -38.41 17.03
C GLY A 194 10.47 -37.05 17.40
N GLY A 195 9.64 -36.03 17.60
CA GLY A 195 10.16 -34.69 17.82
C GLY A 195 9.28 -33.74 18.63
N PHE A 196 9.94 -32.73 19.20
CA PHE A 196 9.31 -31.60 19.87
C PHE A 196 9.74 -30.31 19.17
N PHE A 197 8.79 -29.59 18.59
CA PHE A 197 9.03 -28.44 17.74
C PHE A 197 8.35 -27.19 18.31
N VAL A 198 9.12 -26.13 18.48
CA VAL A 198 8.65 -24.81 18.91
C VAL A 198 8.72 -23.87 17.71
N ALA A 199 7.57 -23.63 17.08
CA ALA A 199 7.46 -22.82 15.87
C ALA A 199 7.56 -21.32 16.16
N SER A 200 7.44 -20.51 15.10
CA SER A 200 7.76 -19.10 15.15
C SER A 200 6.97 -18.32 16.20
N GLY A 201 7.63 -17.49 16.99
CA GLY A 201 6.98 -16.67 18.03
C GLY A 201 6.32 -17.45 19.18
N SER A 202 6.48 -18.77 19.25
CA SER A 202 5.87 -19.63 20.28
C SER A 202 6.74 -19.72 21.54
N THR A 203 6.13 -20.09 22.67
CA THR A 203 6.82 -20.16 23.97
C THR A 203 6.77 -21.55 24.59
N LEU A 204 7.92 -22.04 25.05
CA LEU A 204 8.05 -23.22 25.91
C LEU A 204 8.70 -22.84 27.25
N ASP A 205 7.96 -22.95 28.34
CA ASP A 205 8.51 -22.78 29.69
C ASP A 205 8.55 -24.13 30.40
N LEU A 206 9.74 -24.57 30.81
CA LEU A 206 9.95 -25.75 31.64
C LEU A 206 10.65 -25.32 32.93
N ASN A 207 9.92 -25.35 34.04
CA ASN A 207 10.39 -24.94 35.35
C ASN A 207 10.43 -26.14 36.30
N VAL A 208 11.63 -26.58 36.65
CA VAL A 208 11.84 -27.77 37.49
C VAL A 208 12.39 -27.35 38.83
N THR A 209 11.74 -27.78 39.91
CA THR A 209 12.16 -27.52 41.30
C THR A 209 12.11 -28.78 42.15
N GLY A 210 12.74 -28.76 43.32
CA GLY A 210 12.51 -29.78 44.37
C GLY A 210 12.93 -31.20 44.00
N THR A 211 13.95 -31.36 43.14
CA THR A 211 14.42 -32.65 42.59
C THR A 211 15.01 -33.59 43.65
N GLY A 212 15.47 -33.06 44.78
CA GLY A 212 16.02 -33.83 45.90
C GLY A 212 17.38 -34.44 45.57
N THR A 213 17.61 -35.68 46.00
CA THR A 213 18.90 -36.41 45.82
C THR A 213 18.96 -37.27 44.56
N LYS A 214 17.89 -37.28 43.74
CA LYS A 214 17.82 -38.13 42.54
C LYS A 214 18.47 -37.41 41.36
N SER A 215 19.16 -38.17 40.51
CA SER A 215 19.63 -37.68 39.21
C SER A 215 18.45 -37.35 38.29
N VAL A 216 18.49 -36.19 37.62
CA VAL A 216 17.41 -35.69 36.76
C VAL A 216 17.92 -35.25 35.39
N ASN A 217 17.05 -35.39 34.39
CA ASN A 217 17.24 -34.82 33.07
C ASN A 217 16.00 -33.97 32.75
N ALA A 218 16.14 -32.73 32.30
CA ALA A 218 14.97 -31.92 31.97
C ALA A 218 14.28 -32.41 30.70
N ILE A 219 15.07 -32.57 29.65
CA ILE A 219 14.65 -33.11 28.36
C ILE A 219 15.55 -34.30 28.02
N ASN A 220 14.94 -35.41 27.61
CA ASN A 220 15.65 -36.57 27.11
C ASN A 220 15.33 -36.74 25.63
N VAL A 221 16.34 -36.66 24.77
CA VAL A 221 16.26 -36.85 23.32
C VAL A 221 17.07 -38.10 22.97
N ALA A 222 16.40 -39.24 22.84
CA ALA A 222 17.05 -40.53 22.61
C ALA A 222 16.99 -40.96 21.14
N ASN A 223 18.06 -41.59 20.64
CA ASN A 223 18.22 -42.00 19.24
C ASN A 223 18.08 -40.78 18.30
N ASP A 224 17.61 -40.96 17.06
CA ASP A 224 17.39 -39.92 16.05
C ASP A 224 16.25 -38.92 16.39
N GLY A 225 15.98 -38.69 17.67
CA GLY A 225 14.96 -37.76 18.14
C GLY A 225 15.31 -36.30 17.85
N GLN A 226 14.29 -35.47 17.71
CA GLN A 226 14.43 -34.08 17.30
C GLN A 226 13.90 -33.10 18.35
N LEU A 227 14.68 -32.05 18.62
CA LEU A 227 14.26 -30.89 19.39
C LEU A 227 14.56 -29.64 18.56
N SER A 228 13.55 -28.84 18.23
CA SER A 228 13.78 -27.64 17.42
C SER A 228 13.06 -26.40 17.90
N PHE A 229 13.74 -25.26 17.77
CA PHE A 229 13.25 -23.92 18.08
C PHE A 229 13.41 -23.05 16.83
N ALA A 230 12.30 -22.54 16.32
CA ALA A 230 12.23 -21.73 15.12
C ALA A 230 12.47 -20.24 15.39
N GLN A 231 12.32 -19.44 14.33
CA GLN A 231 12.50 -18.00 14.38
C GLN A 231 11.62 -17.37 15.47
N ASP A 232 12.13 -16.41 16.25
CA ASP A 232 11.39 -15.71 17.29
C ASP A 232 10.80 -16.61 18.40
N ALA A 233 11.11 -17.91 18.41
CA ALA A 233 10.71 -18.82 19.48
C ALA A 233 11.35 -18.39 20.80
N THR A 234 10.60 -18.56 21.88
CA THR A 234 11.07 -18.33 23.25
C THR A 234 11.06 -19.66 24.01
N ALA A 235 12.16 -20.02 24.66
CA ALA A 235 12.20 -21.18 25.54
C ALA A 235 12.98 -20.88 26.82
N ASN A 236 12.35 -21.11 27.97
CA ASN A 236 12.98 -21.00 29.28
C ASN A 236 13.00 -22.38 29.92
N LEU A 237 14.17 -23.03 29.89
CA LEU A 237 14.34 -24.40 30.36
C LEU A 237 15.23 -24.37 31.60
N THR A 238 14.62 -24.52 32.77
CA THR A 238 15.28 -24.32 34.06
C THR A 238 15.17 -25.52 34.99
N ILE A 239 16.28 -25.81 35.66
CA ILE A 239 16.33 -26.66 36.86
C ILE A 239 16.84 -25.79 38.00
N ASP A 240 16.03 -25.66 39.04
CA ASP A 240 16.34 -24.86 40.22
C ASP A 240 16.31 -25.72 41.49
N GLY A 241 17.48 -25.87 42.11
CA GLY A 241 17.63 -26.67 43.33
C GLY A 241 17.98 -28.14 43.12
N GLY A 242 18.35 -28.81 44.22
CA GLY A 242 18.61 -30.25 44.29
C GLY A 242 20.05 -30.58 44.66
N THR A 243 20.28 -31.81 45.14
CA THR A 243 21.59 -32.30 45.54
C THR A 243 22.05 -33.56 44.80
N GLY A 244 21.24 -34.06 43.86
CA GLY A 244 21.68 -35.05 42.89
C GLY A 244 22.01 -34.42 41.54
N GLU A 245 22.72 -35.17 40.70
CA GLU A 245 23.07 -34.82 39.32
C GLU A 245 21.88 -34.22 38.54
N ALA A 246 22.07 -33.05 37.93
CA ALA A 246 21.07 -32.38 37.11
C ALA A 246 21.64 -32.11 35.72
N HIS A 247 20.86 -32.48 34.70
CA HIS A 247 21.16 -32.15 33.31
C HIS A 247 19.95 -31.55 32.60
N LEU A 248 20.16 -30.54 31.75
CA LEU A 248 19.07 -29.99 30.95
C LEU A 248 18.75 -30.93 29.80
N LEU A 249 19.77 -31.32 29.04
CA LEU A 249 19.62 -32.13 27.85
C LEU A 249 20.36 -33.45 28.03
N LYS A 250 19.60 -34.55 28.08
CA LYS A 250 20.15 -35.89 27.86
C LYS A 250 20.03 -36.23 26.38
N VAL A 251 21.15 -36.56 25.75
CA VAL A 251 21.28 -36.72 24.30
C VAL A 251 21.74 -38.14 23.98
N GLY A 252 20.94 -38.86 23.19
CA GLY A 252 21.25 -40.19 22.66
C GLY A 252 22.07 -40.15 21.38
N ASP A 253 22.27 -41.32 20.76
CA ASP A 253 22.92 -41.45 19.45
C ASP A 253 22.11 -40.77 18.35
N ASP A 254 22.75 -39.95 17.52
CA ASP A 254 22.21 -39.24 16.36
C ASP A 254 21.06 -38.26 16.64
N ALA A 255 20.86 -37.90 17.92
CA ALA A 255 19.88 -36.89 18.34
C ALA A 255 20.24 -35.50 17.79
N ASN A 256 19.21 -34.76 17.36
CA ASN A 256 19.38 -33.49 16.66
C ASN A 256 18.66 -32.34 17.38
N ILE A 257 19.41 -31.32 17.77
CA ILE A 257 18.93 -30.12 18.43
C ILE A 257 19.18 -28.92 17.50
N ASN A 258 18.12 -28.30 16.98
CA ASN A 258 18.22 -27.21 16.02
C ASN A 258 17.57 -25.92 16.53
N ILE A 259 18.34 -24.85 16.58
CA ILE A 259 17.94 -23.53 17.04
C ILE A 259 18.15 -22.55 15.88
N TYR A 260 17.07 -21.97 15.37
CA TYR A 260 17.08 -21.08 14.21
C TYR A 260 16.50 -19.71 14.57
N MET A 261 17.31 -18.65 14.53
CA MET A 261 16.88 -17.27 14.79
C MET A 261 15.93 -17.08 15.99
N PRO A 262 16.17 -17.70 17.15
CA PRO A 262 15.24 -17.63 18.27
C PRO A 262 15.13 -16.20 18.81
N LYS A 263 14.03 -15.89 19.49
CA LYS A 263 13.99 -14.70 20.34
C LYS A 263 14.91 -14.89 21.53
N SER A 264 14.75 -16.04 22.22
CA SER A 264 15.64 -16.50 23.28
C SER A 264 15.39 -17.99 23.54
N VAL A 265 16.44 -18.81 23.59
CA VAL A 265 16.39 -20.19 24.07
C VAL A 265 17.41 -20.32 25.18
N LEU A 266 16.93 -20.31 26.42
CA LEU A 266 17.73 -20.36 27.64
C LEU A 266 17.69 -21.77 28.24
N PHE A 267 18.87 -22.36 28.40
CA PHE A 267 19.11 -23.54 29.24
C PHE A 267 19.79 -23.09 30.53
N LYS A 268 19.24 -23.44 31.70
CA LYS A 268 19.80 -22.97 32.97
C LYS A 268 19.64 -23.95 34.14
N ILE A 269 20.72 -24.13 34.90
CA ILE A 269 20.75 -24.79 36.21
C ILE A 269 21.09 -23.75 37.27
N THR A 270 20.28 -23.64 38.32
CA THR A 270 20.54 -22.81 39.50
C THR A 270 20.45 -23.63 40.78
N ASP A 271 21.17 -23.20 41.81
CA ASP A 271 21.10 -23.74 43.17
C ASP A 271 21.24 -25.28 43.28
N ASN A 272 22.03 -25.89 42.39
CA ASN A 272 22.37 -27.31 42.41
C ASN A 272 23.86 -27.49 42.76
N ASP A 273 24.11 -28.12 43.90
CA ASP A 273 25.45 -28.25 44.48
C ASP A 273 26.23 -29.49 44.00
N ASP A 274 25.66 -30.27 43.08
CA ASP A 274 26.29 -31.49 42.58
C ASP A 274 27.33 -31.15 41.49
N ALA A 275 28.56 -31.64 41.70
CA ALA A 275 29.70 -31.35 40.84
C ALA A 275 29.60 -32.01 39.45
N ASP A 276 28.82 -33.09 39.32
CA ASP A 276 28.63 -33.83 38.07
C ASP A 276 27.45 -33.30 37.24
N SER A 277 26.72 -32.30 37.74
CA SER A 277 25.67 -31.60 37.00
C SER A 277 26.25 -30.79 35.83
N SER A 278 25.53 -30.75 34.70
CA SER A 278 25.97 -30.06 33.48
C SER A 278 24.78 -29.77 32.57
N LEU A 279 24.89 -28.83 31.64
CA LEU A 279 23.81 -28.62 30.67
C LEU A 279 23.51 -29.88 29.82
N PHE A 280 24.54 -30.66 29.48
CA PHE A 280 24.42 -31.83 28.61
C PHE A 280 24.87 -33.13 29.29
N LYS A 281 24.13 -34.22 29.05
CA LYS A 281 24.55 -35.61 29.34
C LYS A 281 24.36 -36.45 28.09
N VAL A 282 25.46 -36.78 27.41
CA VAL A 282 25.44 -37.45 26.12
C VAL A 282 25.90 -38.89 26.31
N SER A 283 24.99 -39.85 26.12
CA SER A 283 25.32 -41.29 26.18
C SER A 283 25.88 -41.84 24.87
N GLY A 284 25.75 -41.06 23.79
CA GLY A 284 26.10 -41.39 22.42
C GLY A 284 26.87 -40.27 21.72
N THR A 285 26.44 -39.94 20.51
CA THR A 285 26.80 -38.69 19.81
C THR A 285 25.55 -37.95 19.36
N GLY A 286 25.49 -36.63 19.53
CA GLY A 286 24.38 -35.81 19.02
C GLY A 286 24.88 -34.52 18.40
N THR A 287 23.98 -33.72 17.84
CA THR A 287 24.34 -32.42 17.24
C THR A 287 23.50 -31.29 17.83
N LEU A 288 24.16 -30.21 18.22
CA LEU A 288 23.54 -28.93 18.55
C LEU A 288 23.89 -27.93 17.45
N THR A 289 22.87 -27.41 16.79
CA THR A 289 22.99 -26.46 15.70
C THR A 289 22.32 -25.15 16.08
N GLY A 290 23.09 -24.07 16.13
CA GLY A 290 22.58 -22.70 16.22
C GLY A 290 22.75 -22.01 14.86
N GLN A 291 21.68 -21.52 14.26
CA GLN A 291 21.70 -20.82 12.98
C GLN A 291 21.19 -19.40 13.14
N TYR A 292 21.98 -18.46 12.64
CA TYR A 292 21.70 -17.02 12.74
C TYR A 292 21.49 -16.58 14.20
N VAL A 293 22.44 -16.95 15.06
CA VAL A 293 22.39 -16.76 16.51
C VAL A 293 23.55 -15.94 17.04
N LYS A 294 23.36 -15.36 18.23
CA LYS A 294 24.42 -15.11 19.20
C LYS A 294 24.27 -16.10 20.35
N ILE A 295 25.39 -16.45 20.96
CA ILE A 295 25.45 -17.42 22.06
C ILE A 295 25.94 -16.68 23.31
N ILE A 296 25.24 -16.83 24.42
CA ILE A 296 25.57 -16.24 25.72
C ILE A 296 25.77 -17.38 26.72
N PRO A 297 27.01 -17.76 27.05
CA PRO A 297 27.31 -18.81 28.03
C PRO A 297 27.29 -18.22 29.46
N ASP A 298 27.81 -18.98 30.42
CA ASP A 298 27.82 -18.64 31.85
C ASP A 298 28.48 -17.30 32.20
N ASP A 299 29.43 -16.85 31.39
CA ASP A 299 30.16 -15.59 31.62
C ASP A 299 29.31 -14.34 31.33
N GLY A 300 28.14 -14.51 30.70
CA GLY A 300 27.21 -13.45 30.34
C GLY A 300 27.61 -12.63 29.12
N ASN A 301 28.70 -12.95 28.44
CA ASN A 301 29.12 -12.26 27.22
C ASN A 301 28.38 -12.80 26.01
N ALA A 302 27.97 -11.92 25.09
CA ALA A 302 27.38 -12.33 23.83
C ALA A 302 28.47 -12.56 22.77
N TYR A 303 28.51 -13.78 22.24
CA TYR A 303 29.42 -14.22 21.20
C TYR A 303 28.71 -14.36 19.85
N GLY A 304 29.40 -14.03 18.75
CA GLY A 304 28.84 -13.99 17.40
C GLY A 304 28.56 -12.57 16.91
N PRO A 305 27.81 -12.41 15.81
CA PRO A 305 26.81 -13.36 15.29
C PRO A 305 27.40 -14.54 14.51
N TYR A 306 26.66 -15.65 14.51
CA TYR A 306 26.97 -16.86 13.77
C TYR A 306 25.87 -17.15 12.76
N LYS A 307 26.23 -17.29 11.48
CA LYS A 307 25.32 -17.82 10.46
C LYS A 307 24.98 -19.27 10.76
N SER A 308 25.99 -20.05 11.16
CA SER A 308 25.83 -21.42 11.61
C SER A 308 26.91 -21.76 12.63
N ALA A 309 26.52 -22.36 13.75
CA ALA A 309 27.40 -22.93 14.75
C ALA A 309 26.92 -24.35 15.05
N ILE A 310 27.70 -25.34 14.61
CA ILE A 310 27.39 -26.76 14.70
C ILE A 310 28.36 -27.41 15.68
N TYR A 311 27.82 -27.97 16.75
CA TYR A 311 28.58 -28.61 17.82
C TYR A 311 28.23 -30.09 17.88
N THR A 312 29.25 -30.93 17.71
CA THR A 312 29.11 -32.38 17.94
C THR A 312 29.15 -32.63 19.44
N LEU A 313 28.03 -33.04 20.01
CA LEU A 313 27.90 -33.30 21.44
C LEU A 313 28.44 -34.69 21.80
N LYS A 314 29.26 -34.77 22.86
CA LYS A 314 29.80 -36.01 23.42
C LYS A 314 30.15 -35.85 24.91
N GLY A 315 29.86 -36.87 25.72
CA GLY A 315 30.08 -36.80 27.17
C GLY A 315 29.22 -35.71 27.82
N ASN A 316 29.83 -34.70 28.42
CA ASN A 316 29.11 -33.62 29.11
C ASN A 316 28.99 -32.33 28.27
N GLY A 317 29.49 -32.30 27.04
CA GLY A 317 29.52 -31.07 26.24
C GLY A 317 29.95 -31.31 24.79
N SER A 318 30.82 -30.46 24.27
CA SER A 318 31.38 -30.50 22.91
C SER A 318 32.90 -30.27 22.96
N SER A 319 33.52 -30.13 21.80
CA SER A 319 34.91 -29.67 21.68
C SER A 319 35.13 -28.85 20.41
N SER A 320 36.02 -27.86 20.51
CA SER A 320 36.43 -26.99 19.41
C SER A 320 37.00 -27.75 18.21
N ASP A 321 37.63 -28.92 18.43
CA ASP A 321 38.15 -29.80 17.38
C ASP A 321 37.05 -30.37 16.46
N THR A 322 35.83 -30.47 16.97
CA THR A 322 34.66 -31.02 16.26
C THR A 322 33.60 -29.97 15.93
N ALA A 323 33.82 -28.73 16.36
CA ALA A 323 32.91 -27.62 16.12
C ALA A 323 33.11 -27.01 14.73
N THR A 324 32.02 -26.78 14.01
CA THR A 324 32.00 -26.09 12.73
C THR A 324 31.21 -24.80 12.87
N VAL A 325 31.87 -23.66 12.73
CA VAL A 325 31.27 -22.34 12.93
C VAL A 325 31.54 -21.45 11.72
N GLU A 326 30.51 -20.76 11.26
CA GLU A 326 30.53 -19.70 10.25
C GLU A 326 30.09 -18.40 10.95
N GLY A 327 31.06 -17.54 11.27
CA GLY A 327 30.90 -16.27 11.99
C GLY A 327 31.12 -15.05 11.08
N GLU A 328 30.79 -13.86 11.57
CA GLU A 328 30.92 -12.58 10.80
C GLU A 328 32.35 -12.05 10.73
N THR A 329 33.23 -12.51 11.60
CA THR A 329 34.69 -12.33 11.51
C THR A 329 35.44 -13.66 11.71
N ALA A 330 36.69 -13.75 11.25
CA ALA A 330 37.50 -14.95 11.50
C ALA A 330 37.72 -15.14 13.02
N GLU A 331 37.74 -14.02 13.75
CA GLU A 331 37.72 -13.96 15.21
C GLU A 331 36.41 -14.51 15.79
N ASP A 332 35.26 -14.21 15.18
CA ASP A 332 33.98 -14.81 15.57
C ASP A 332 34.01 -16.33 15.35
N GLU A 333 34.47 -16.82 14.20
CA GLU A 333 34.59 -18.26 13.95
C GLU A 333 35.44 -18.96 15.02
N GLN A 334 36.58 -18.38 15.37
CA GLN A 334 37.48 -18.94 16.38
C GLN A 334 36.87 -18.92 17.77
N SER A 335 36.20 -17.82 18.16
CA SER A 335 35.53 -17.72 19.46
C SER A 335 34.35 -18.67 19.56
N GLY A 336 33.56 -18.82 18.49
CA GLY A 336 32.44 -19.74 18.44
C GLY A 336 32.88 -21.20 18.55
N LYS A 337 34.03 -21.56 17.96
CA LYS A 337 34.63 -22.89 18.18
C LYS A 337 35.10 -23.07 19.62
N ALA A 338 35.75 -22.06 20.20
CA ALA A 338 36.25 -22.11 21.58
C ALA A 338 35.13 -22.27 22.62
N LEU A 339 33.94 -21.71 22.37
CA LEU A 339 32.75 -21.94 23.23
C LEU A 339 32.42 -23.42 23.42
N ALA A 340 32.68 -24.26 22.41
CA ALA A 340 32.39 -25.69 22.51
C ALA A 340 33.11 -26.36 23.71
N ASP A 341 34.29 -25.86 24.06
CA ASP A 341 35.10 -26.41 25.14
C ASP A 341 34.59 -26.03 26.54
N THR A 342 33.71 -25.02 26.67
CA THR A 342 33.13 -24.59 27.96
C THR A 342 31.83 -25.33 28.32
N PHE A 343 31.15 -25.90 27.33
CA PHE A 343 29.84 -26.55 27.50
C PHE A 343 29.81 -27.65 28.56
N ALA A 344 30.95 -28.31 28.80
CA ALA A 344 31.06 -29.37 29.80
C ALA A 344 30.91 -28.86 31.25
N THR A 345 31.22 -27.59 31.49
CA THR A 345 31.19 -26.95 32.81
C THR A 345 30.08 -25.91 32.95
N ASP A 346 29.60 -25.37 31.84
CA ASP A 346 28.56 -24.34 31.84
C ASP A 346 27.27 -24.86 32.51
N LYS A 347 26.60 -23.97 33.23
CA LYS A 347 25.29 -24.17 33.88
C LYS A 347 24.20 -23.34 33.21
N SER A 348 24.56 -22.40 32.35
CA SER A 348 23.70 -21.50 31.62
C SER A 348 24.21 -21.35 30.18
N LEU A 349 23.29 -21.46 29.23
CA LEU A 349 23.56 -21.23 27.83
C LEU A 349 22.31 -20.66 27.18
N GLU A 350 22.41 -19.47 26.61
CA GLU A 350 21.32 -18.80 25.93
C GLU A 350 21.66 -18.58 24.45
N PHE A 351 20.71 -18.90 23.59
CA PHE A 351 20.76 -18.57 22.17
C PHE A 351 19.76 -17.45 21.89
N VAL A 352 20.22 -16.35 21.31
CA VAL A 352 19.38 -15.22 20.86
C VAL A 352 19.61 -14.96 19.38
N SER A 353 18.68 -14.28 18.71
CA SER A 353 18.85 -13.93 17.29
C SER A 353 20.13 -13.14 17.05
N ALA A 354 20.82 -13.42 15.94
CA ALA A 354 22.02 -12.72 15.51
C ALA A 354 21.80 -11.20 15.39
N SER A 355 20.66 -10.79 14.82
CA SER A 355 20.25 -9.40 14.72
C SER A 355 18.73 -9.26 14.60
N ASP A 356 18.23 -8.07 14.95
CA ASP A 356 16.86 -7.66 14.62
C ASP A 356 16.93 -6.76 13.37
N ASN A 357 17.26 -7.36 12.21
CA ASN A 357 17.36 -6.60 10.97
C ASN A 357 15.97 -6.17 10.48
N PHE A 358 15.90 -4.98 9.89
CA PHE A 358 14.71 -4.45 9.24
C PHE A 358 15.10 -3.56 8.07
N ILE A 359 14.20 -3.32 7.13
CA ILE A 359 14.40 -2.32 6.08
C ILE A 359 13.11 -1.52 5.89
N LYS A 360 13.26 -0.20 5.82
CA LYS A 360 12.20 0.75 5.47
C LYS A 360 12.76 1.69 4.43
N VAL A 361 11.99 1.91 3.37
CA VAL A 361 12.33 2.82 2.28
C VAL A 361 11.36 3.99 2.34
N ASN A 362 11.87 5.21 2.18
CA ASN A 362 11.01 6.39 2.06
C ASN A 362 10.22 6.32 0.74
N PRO A 363 9.05 6.98 0.64
CA PRO A 363 8.26 6.99 -0.60
C PRO A 363 9.09 7.38 -1.82
N VAL A 364 8.93 6.62 -2.91
CA VAL A 364 9.67 6.81 -4.16
C VAL A 364 8.70 7.19 -5.27
N THR A 365 9.10 8.18 -6.07
CA THR A 365 8.43 8.57 -7.31
C THR A 365 9.35 8.41 -8.50
N ASP A 366 8.80 8.51 -9.71
CA ASP A 366 9.55 8.53 -10.97
C ASP A 366 10.53 9.72 -11.11
N GLU A 367 10.41 10.74 -10.24
CA GLU A 367 11.32 11.90 -10.17
C GLU A 367 12.40 11.78 -9.08
N THR A 368 12.39 10.69 -8.31
CA THR A 368 13.32 10.51 -7.19
C THR A 368 14.76 10.32 -7.71
N THR A 369 15.69 11.14 -7.23
CA THR A 369 17.12 11.07 -7.60
C THR A 369 18.00 10.44 -6.51
N THR A 370 17.48 10.34 -5.29
CA THR A 370 18.20 9.78 -4.14
C THR A 370 17.25 8.89 -3.36
N LEU A 371 17.59 7.60 -3.30
CA LEU A 371 16.88 6.62 -2.48
C LEU A 371 17.34 6.74 -1.04
N THR A 372 16.40 6.78 -0.11
CA THR A 372 16.70 6.94 1.31
C THR A 372 15.80 6.06 2.15
N GLY A 373 16.24 5.75 3.37
CA GLY A 373 15.44 4.96 4.28
C GLY A 373 16.12 4.69 5.60
N LYS A 374 15.60 3.69 6.32
CA LYS A 374 16.15 3.19 7.58
C LYS A 374 16.30 1.68 7.58
N THR A 375 17.33 1.22 8.27
CA THR A 375 17.62 -0.20 8.53
C THR A 375 18.34 -0.31 9.88
N THR A 376 18.71 -1.51 10.29
CA THR A 376 19.58 -1.73 11.45
C THR A 376 20.92 -0.99 11.29
N ALA A 377 21.41 -0.38 12.37
CA ALA A 377 22.64 0.40 12.33
C ALA A 377 23.83 -0.45 11.85
N GLY A 378 24.64 0.08 10.93
CA GLY A 378 25.75 -0.66 10.32
C GLY A 378 25.36 -1.74 9.32
N ALA A 379 24.07 -1.97 9.07
CA ALA A 379 23.61 -2.90 8.05
C ALA A 379 24.03 -2.47 6.65
N TYR A 380 24.27 -3.44 5.78
CA TYR A 380 24.55 -3.20 4.37
C TYR A 380 23.25 -3.24 3.57
N VAL A 381 23.12 -2.34 2.59
CA VAL A 381 21.95 -2.24 1.72
C VAL A 381 22.35 -2.43 0.26
N THR A 382 21.58 -3.24 -0.46
CA THR A 382 21.64 -3.37 -1.92
C THR A 382 20.27 -3.16 -2.55
N ILE A 383 20.25 -3.01 -3.87
CA ILE A 383 19.05 -2.79 -4.68
C ILE A 383 19.04 -3.84 -5.78
N SER A 384 17.88 -4.47 -5.99
CA SER A 384 17.66 -5.50 -7.02
C SER A 384 16.44 -5.16 -7.87
N GLY A 385 16.43 -5.63 -9.12
CA GLY A 385 15.30 -5.45 -10.04
C GLY A 385 15.24 -4.09 -10.75
N LEU A 386 16.21 -3.19 -10.52
CA LEU A 386 16.27 -1.87 -11.17
C LEU A 386 17.40 -1.79 -12.20
N LYS A 387 17.04 -1.52 -13.47
CA LYS A 387 17.99 -1.47 -14.58
C LYS A 387 18.96 -0.28 -14.44
N GLY A 388 20.25 -0.53 -14.67
CA GLY A 388 21.28 0.50 -14.67
C GLY A 388 21.91 0.78 -13.31
N ILE A 389 21.46 0.10 -12.25
CA ILE A 389 22.16 0.03 -10.98
C ILE A 389 23.14 -1.15 -11.03
N PRO A 390 24.40 -1.00 -10.59
CA PRO A 390 25.30 -2.14 -10.44
C PRO A 390 24.67 -3.16 -9.50
N GLU A 391 24.52 -4.41 -9.94
CA GLU A 391 24.05 -5.48 -9.06
C GLU A 391 25.06 -5.67 -7.92
N GLY A 392 24.70 -5.21 -6.72
CA GLY A 392 25.41 -5.56 -5.50
C GLY A 392 25.03 -6.99 -5.11
N SER A 393 26.01 -7.86 -4.87
CA SER A 393 25.76 -9.21 -4.40
C SER A 393 25.66 -9.21 -2.88
N LEU A 394 24.46 -9.45 -2.35
CA LEU A 394 24.34 -9.86 -0.95
C LEU A 394 24.82 -11.30 -0.82
N THR A 395 26.09 -11.48 -0.48
CA THR A 395 26.54 -12.77 0.04
C THR A 395 26.08 -12.88 1.49
N ALA A 396 25.73 -14.10 1.93
CA ALA A 396 25.50 -14.42 3.33
C ALA A 396 26.79 -14.37 4.19
N ASN A 397 27.84 -13.75 3.66
CA ASN A 397 29.09 -13.44 4.32
C ASN A 397 29.21 -11.91 4.23
N SER A 398 29.01 -11.22 5.35
CA SER A 398 28.97 -9.75 5.46
C SER A 398 30.34 -9.08 5.39
N TYR A 399 31.42 -9.84 5.16
CA TYR A 399 32.79 -9.33 5.18
C TYR A 399 33.18 -8.57 3.92
N ASP A 400 32.46 -8.78 2.81
CA ASP A 400 32.83 -8.19 1.54
C ASP A 400 32.07 -6.89 1.29
N SER A 401 32.52 -5.83 1.96
CA SER A 401 31.96 -4.48 1.80
C SER A 401 31.98 -3.97 0.36
N THR A 402 32.77 -4.59 -0.53
CA THR A 402 32.86 -4.22 -1.96
C THR A 402 31.68 -4.71 -2.79
N LYS A 403 30.83 -5.59 -2.23
CA LYS A 403 29.66 -6.15 -2.92
C LYS A 403 28.35 -5.42 -2.66
N TYR A 404 28.35 -4.37 -1.84
CA TYR A 404 27.13 -3.65 -1.45
C TYR A 404 27.11 -2.22 -2.00
N LEU A 405 25.91 -1.64 -2.13
CA LEU A 405 25.75 -0.29 -2.65
C LEU A 405 26.05 0.77 -1.57
N VAL A 406 25.54 0.57 -0.35
CA VAL A 406 25.73 1.49 0.78
C VAL A 406 25.71 0.75 2.13
N GLN A 407 26.31 1.37 3.15
CA GLN A 407 26.20 0.93 4.54
C GLN A 407 25.43 1.99 5.35
N ALA A 408 24.52 1.55 6.21
CA ALA A 408 23.74 2.44 7.07
C ALA A 408 24.59 3.06 8.18
N ASP A 409 24.27 4.30 8.54
CA ASP A 409 24.96 5.02 9.61
C ASP A 409 24.64 4.45 11.01
N LYS A 410 25.22 5.05 12.05
CA LYS A 410 24.97 4.67 13.46
C LYS A 410 23.52 4.85 13.92
N GLY A 411 22.76 5.70 13.24
CA GLY A 411 21.33 5.90 13.46
C GLY A 411 20.44 5.00 12.58
N GLY A 412 21.05 4.13 11.76
CA GLY A 412 20.37 3.25 10.83
C GLY A 412 19.91 3.93 9.54
N ASN A 413 20.28 5.20 9.29
CA ASN A 413 19.90 5.87 8.04
C ASN A 413 20.82 5.44 6.91
N TRP A 414 20.25 5.27 5.72
CA TRP A 414 21.00 5.01 4.50
C TRP A 414 20.50 5.94 3.38
N SER A 415 21.40 6.27 2.46
CA SER A 415 21.13 7.16 1.34
C SER A 415 21.97 6.71 0.14
N TYR A 416 21.33 6.54 -1.02
CA TYR A 416 21.98 6.16 -2.26
C TYR A 416 21.54 7.11 -3.38
N GLU A 417 22.50 7.86 -3.92
CA GLU A 417 22.27 8.73 -5.08
C GLU A 417 22.26 7.89 -6.36
N LEU A 418 21.20 8.04 -7.17
CA LEU A 418 21.07 7.27 -8.40
C LEU A 418 22.11 7.71 -9.43
N PRO A 419 22.78 6.77 -10.13
CA PRO A 419 23.70 7.12 -11.20
C PRO A 419 23.01 7.91 -12.32
N THR A 420 23.76 8.82 -12.95
CA THR A 420 23.25 9.60 -14.08
C THR A 420 22.75 8.68 -15.20
N GLY A 421 21.52 8.91 -15.66
CA GLY A 421 20.88 8.13 -16.73
C GLY A 421 20.07 6.91 -16.26
N VAL A 422 20.05 6.61 -14.95
CA VAL A 422 19.09 5.66 -14.37
C VAL A 422 17.73 6.35 -14.29
N SER A 423 16.71 5.73 -14.89
CA SER A 423 15.32 6.20 -14.83
C SER A 423 14.49 5.31 -13.92
N LEU A 424 13.61 5.91 -13.12
CA LEU A 424 12.61 5.20 -12.34
C LEU A 424 11.28 5.19 -13.11
N PRO A 425 10.90 4.08 -13.76
CA PRO A 425 9.63 4.03 -14.49
C PRO A 425 8.46 4.09 -13.51
N ALA A 426 7.55 5.06 -13.72
CA ALA A 426 6.32 5.18 -12.94
C ALA A 426 5.50 3.87 -12.98
N ASN A 427 4.85 3.58 -11.85
CA ASN A 427 4.03 2.38 -11.65
C ASN A 427 4.79 1.07 -11.98
N ALA A 428 6.04 1.00 -11.54
CA ALA A 428 6.85 -0.22 -11.51
C ALA A 428 7.31 -0.50 -10.07
N SER A 429 7.97 -1.65 -9.85
CA SER A 429 8.51 -2.02 -8.55
C SER A 429 9.94 -2.53 -8.64
N PHE A 430 10.68 -2.41 -7.54
CA PHE A 430 12.02 -2.97 -7.35
C PHE A 430 12.20 -3.39 -5.89
N GLU A 431 13.30 -4.07 -5.58
CA GLU A 431 13.58 -4.53 -4.22
C GLU A 431 14.74 -3.76 -3.60
N VAL A 432 14.58 -3.34 -2.34
CA VAL A 432 15.67 -2.87 -1.50
C VAL A 432 15.91 -3.91 -0.42
N ILE A 433 17.15 -4.37 -0.32
CA ILE A 433 17.48 -5.50 0.54
C ILE A 433 18.56 -5.06 1.53
N SER A 434 18.31 -5.31 2.81
CA SER A 434 19.23 -5.08 3.92
C SER A 434 19.81 -6.39 4.43
N SER A 435 21.07 -6.36 4.86
CA SER A 435 21.73 -7.45 5.59
C SER A 435 22.46 -6.95 6.83
N ALA A 436 22.20 -7.58 7.97
CA ALA A 436 22.89 -7.33 9.24
C ALA A 436 23.02 -8.61 10.05
N GLY A 437 24.23 -8.98 10.49
CA GLY A 437 24.47 -10.21 11.24
C GLY A 437 23.87 -11.43 10.55
N PHE A 438 24.08 -11.54 9.24
CA PHE A 438 23.53 -12.59 8.35
C PHE A 438 22.02 -12.59 8.12
N ILE A 439 21.25 -11.76 8.82
CA ILE A 439 19.81 -11.64 8.63
C ILE A 439 19.52 -10.72 7.45
N VAL A 440 18.84 -11.26 6.44
CA VAL A 440 18.42 -10.51 5.25
C VAL A 440 16.96 -10.08 5.40
N LYS A 441 16.66 -8.83 5.04
CA LYS A 441 15.30 -8.31 4.93
C LYS A 441 15.12 -7.59 3.61
N THR A 442 13.99 -7.85 2.96
CA THR A 442 13.62 -7.25 1.68
C THR A 442 12.44 -6.32 1.89
N ALA A 443 12.49 -5.16 1.23
CA ALA A 443 11.34 -4.29 1.01
C ALA A 443 11.10 -4.17 -0.48
N THR A 444 9.90 -4.54 -0.91
CA THR A 444 9.40 -4.28 -2.25
C THR A 444 8.94 -2.82 -2.32
N VAL A 445 9.55 -2.04 -3.20
CA VAL A 445 9.29 -0.61 -3.36
C VAL A 445 8.50 -0.38 -4.63
N VAL A 446 7.37 0.32 -4.51
CA VAL A 446 6.59 0.80 -5.65
C VAL A 446 7.03 2.22 -6.01
N ILE A 447 7.25 2.47 -7.30
CA ILE A 447 7.57 3.78 -7.86
C ILE A 447 6.25 4.48 -8.18
N ASN A 448 5.87 5.45 -7.37
CA ASN A 448 4.63 6.21 -7.56
C ASN A 448 4.75 7.19 -8.74
N ASP A 449 3.63 7.48 -9.38
CA ASP A 449 3.57 8.39 -10.53
C ASP A 449 3.39 9.85 -10.08
N ALA A 450 4.42 10.68 -10.29
CA ALA A 450 4.35 12.12 -10.01
C ALA A 450 3.83 12.95 -11.20
N GLU A 451 3.80 12.40 -12.41
CA GLU A 451 3.47 13.13 -13.63
C GLU A 451 1.95 13.18 -13.87
N THR A 452 1.22 12.10 -13.63
CA THR A 452 -0.25 12.09 -13.82
C THR A 452 -0.99 13.19 -13.05
N PRO A 453 -0.68 13.46 -11.76
CA PRO A 453 -1.25 14.61 -11.05
C PRO A 453 -0.97 15.97 -11.70
N LYS A 454 0.20 16.12 -12.35
CA LYS A 454 0.55 17.34 -13.10
C LYS A 454 -0.27 17.45 -14.38
N GLN A 455 -0.52 16.33 -15.07
CA GLN A 455 -1.38 16.28 -16.25
C GLN A 455 -2.82 16.71 -15.92
N ALA A 456 -3.39 16.19 -14.82
CA ALA A 456 -4.70 16.63 -14.35
C ALA A 456 -4.73 18.14 -14.03
N SER A 457 -3.68 18.66 -13.39
CA SER A 457 -3.55 20.10 -13.09
C SER A 457 -3.45 20.95 -14.37
N SER A 458 -2.71 20.48 -15.37
CA SER A 458 -2.60 21.11 -16.69
C SER A 458 -3.94 21.14 -17.43
N ALA A 459 -4.70 20.04 -17.38
CA ALA A 459 -6.03 19.95 -17.97
C ALA A 459 -7.00 20.96 -17.32
N ALA A 460 -6.97 21.07 -15.98
CA ALA A 460 -7.76 22.05 -15.24
C ALA A 460 -7.39 23.50 -15.61
N GLY A 461 -6.09 23.80 -15.77
CA GLY A 461 -5.63 25.08 -16.28
C GLY A 461 -6.16 25.39 -17.70
N SER A 462 -6.17 24.39 -18.57
CA SER A 462 -6.71 24.51 -19.94
C SER A 462 -8.21 24.80 -19.94
N LEU A 463 -8.99 24.16 -19.05
CA LEU A 463 -10.40 24.47 -18.85
C LEU A 463 -10.62 25.93 -18.43
N ILE A 464 -9.85 26.45 -17.48
CA ILE A 464 -9.96 27.86 -17.04
C ILE A 464 -9.75 28.81 -18.23
N ASN A 465 -8.75 28.53 -19.07
CA ASN A 465 -8.49 29.32 -20.28
C ASN A 465 -9.64 29.23 -21.28
N ALA A 466 -10.19 28.04 -21.52
CA ALA A 466 -11.30 27.83 -22.45
C ALA A 466 -12.58 28.56 -22.00
N ASN A 467 -12.93 28.47 -20.71
CA ASN A 467 -14.08 29.20 -20.14
C ASN A 467 -13.91 30.71 -20.27
N SER A 468 -12.73 31.22 -19.90
CA SER A 468 -12.42 32.65 -20.00
C SER A 468 -12.55 33.15 -21.44
N ALA A 469 -12.05 32.39 -22.41
CA ALA A 469 -12.20 32.71 -23.83
C ALA A 469 -13.69 32.68 -24.27
N ALA A 470 -14.47 31.69 -23.84
CA ALA A 470 -15.90 31.61 -24.15
C ALA A 470 -16.69 32.81 -23.62
N ASP A 471 -16.48 33.22 -22.37
CA ASP A 471 -17.16 34.37 -21.75
C ASP A 471 -16.84 35.69 -22.48
N VAL A 472 -15.57 35.89 -22.83
CA VAL A 472 -15.13 37.07 -23.59
C VAL A 472 -15.74 37.06 -24.99
N THR A 473 -15.75 35.90 -25.66
CA THR A 473 -16.32 35.73 -27.01
C THR A 473 -17.82 36.02 -27.02
N ALA A 474 -18.56 35.54 -26.02
CA ALA A 474 -19.99 35.81 -25.88
C ALA A 474 -20.28 37.32 -25.70
N SER A 475 -19.47 37.99 -24.87
CA SER A 475 -19.58 39.44 -24.65
C SER A 475 -19.30 40.24 -25.93
N GLN A 476 -18.28 39.85 -26.69
CA GLN A 476 -17.96 40.44 -27.99
C GLN A 476 -19.07 40.22 -29.02
N ALA A 477 -19.65 39.02 -29.10
CA ALA A 477 -20.75 38.71 -30.00
C ALA A 477 -21.99 39.56 -29.71
N LYS A 478 -22.29 39.81 -28.42
CA LYS A 478 -23.39 40.70 -28.00
C LYS A 478 -23.14 42.15 -28.45
N ALA A 479 -21.93 42.67 -28.23
CA ALA A 479 -21.55 44.00 -28.69
C ALA A 479 -21.58 44.13 -30.23
N THR A 480 -21.13 43.11 -30.95
CA THR A 480 -21.16 43.04 -32.42
C THR A 480 -22.61 43.09 -32.93
N SER A 481 -23.52 42.38 -32.27
CA SER A 481 -24.95 42.37 -32.63
C SER A 481 -25.65 43.70 -32.34
N ALA A 482 -25.27 44.39 -31.26
CA ALA A 482 -25.73 45.75 -31.01
C ALA A 482 -25.25 46.72 -32.11
N ALA A 483 -23.97 46.65 -32.50
CA ALA A 483 -23.44 47.49 -33.58
C ALA A 483 -24.13 47.21 -34.93
N ALA A 484 -24.47 45.95 -35.23
CA ALA A 484 -25.24 45.59 -36.42
C ALA A 484 -26.67 46.15 -36.37
N SER A 485 -27.29 46.17 -35.19
CA SER A 485 -28.64 46.71 -34.99
C SER A 485 -28.66 48.24 -35.16
N ASP A 486 -27.67 48.94 -34.60
CA ASP A 486 -27.46 50.37 -34.81
C ASP A 486 -27.29 50.67 -36.31
N ALA A 487 -26.41 49.93 -37.01
CA ALA A 487 -26.16 50.10 -38.44
C ALA A 487 -27.43 49.90 -39.28
N ALA A 488 -28.25 48.88 -38.95
CA ALA A 488 -29.54 48.65 -39.60
C ALA A 488 -30.55 49.77 -39.34
N SER A 489 -30.58 50.32 -38.13
CA SER A 489 -31.41 51.47 -37.80
C SER A 489 -31.00 52.69 -38.61
N TYR A 490 -29.69 52.98 -38.69
CA TYR A 490 -29.18 54.11 -39.48
C TYR A 490 -29.48 53.95 -40.97
N ALA A 491 -29.31 52.75 -41.52
CA ALA A 491 -29.65 52.46 -42.91
C ALA A 491 -31.15 52.62 -43.19
N SER A 492 -32.02 52.14 -42.28
CA SER A 492 -33.48 52.26 -42.42
C SER A 492 -33.92 53.73 -42.40
N GLU A 493 -33.35 54.55 -41.50
CA GLU A 493 -33.63 55.98 -41.44
C GLU A 493 -33.13 56.69 -42.72
N ALA A 494 -31.92 56.35 -43.18
CA ALA A 494 -31.35 56.85 -44.43
C ALA A 494 -32.26 56.53 -45.64
N GLN A 495 -32.78 55.31 -45.74
CA GLN A 495 -33.74 54.92 -46.78
C GLN A 495 -35.06 55.69 -46.69
N SER A 496 -35.58 55.91 -45.49
CA SER A 496 -36.81 56.69 -45.28
C SER A 496 -36.65 58.14 -45.76
N ILE A 497 -35.51 58.76 -45.45
CA ILE A 497 -35.19 60.13 -45.92
C ILE A 497 -35.05 60.16 -47.45
N ALA A 498 -34.35 59.18 -48.02
CA ALA A 498 -34.17 59.06 -49.47
C ALA A 498 -35.50 58.85 -50.23
N GLY A 499 -36.45 58.11 -49.65
CA GLY A 499 -37.79 57.95 -50.21
C GLY A 499 -38.58 59.25 -50.28
N SER A 500 -38.36 60.16 -49.33
CA SER A 500 -38.98 61.50 -49.31
C SER A 500 -38.32 62.51 -50.26
N HIS A 501 -37.11 62.19 -50.75
CA HIS A 501 -36.30 63.04 -51.64
C HIS A 501 -35.90 62.27 -52.91
N ALA A 502 -36.89 61.62 -53.54
CA ALA A 502 -36.66 60.69 -54.64
C ALA A 502 -35.91 61.28 -55.85
N ASP A 503 -35.90 62.60 -56.00
CA ASP A 503 -35.22 63.27 -57.13
C ASP A 503 -33.73 63.55 -56.87
N ASN A 504 -33.24 63.35 -55.63
CA ASN A 504 -31.83 63.56 -55.27
C ASN A 504 -31.01 62.27 -55.37
N MET A 505 -30.19 62.15 -56.42
CA MET A 505 -29.36 60.96 -56.66
C MET A 505 -28.26 60.75 -55.62
N GLU A 506 -27.70 61.81 -55.04
CA GLU A 506 -26.62 61.69 -54.04
C GLU A 506 -27.15 61.11 -52.72
N VAL A 507 -28.35 61.54 -52.30
CA VAL A 507 -29.05 60.98 -51.14
C VAL A 507 -29.38 59.50 -51.33
N LYS A 508 -29.81 59.10 -52.53
CA LYS A 508 -30.07 57.68 -52.87
C LYS A 508 -28.80 56.82 -52.81
N SER A 509 -27.67 57.34 -53.29
CA SER A 509 -26.38 56.63 -53.25
C SER A 509 -25.95 56.40 -51.81
N LEU A 510 -25.95 57.45 -50.98
CA LEU A 510 -25.57 57.35 -49.57
C LEU A 510 -26.48 56.40 -48.77
N ALA A 511 -27.79 56.41 -49.05
CA ALA A 511 -28.72 55.46 -48.42
C ALA A 511 -28.43 54.01 -48.82
N SER A 512 -28.03 53.78 -50.08
CA SER A 512 -27.60 52.47 -50.57
C SER A 512 -26.26 52.02 -49.94
N ASP A 513 -25.35 52.96 -49.68
CA ASP A 513 -24.08 52.67 -49.02
C ASP A 513 -24.28 52.35 -47.53
N ALA A 514 -25.14 53.09 -46.82
CA ALA A 514 -25.54 52.76 -45.45
C ALA A 514 -26.17 51.36 -45.35
N GLU A 515 -26.98 50.97 -46.34
CA GLU A 515 -27.54 49.61 -46.44
C GLU A 515 -26.45 48.54 -46.62
N LYS A 516 -25.44 48.78 -47.46
CA LYS A 516 -24.29 47.86 -47.58
C LYS A 516 -23.53 47.74 -46.25
N GLN A 517 -23.32 48.84 -45.54
CA GLN A 517 -22.67 48.81 -44.22
C GLN A 517 -23.49 48.04 -43.20
N SER A 518 -24.82 48.18 -43.20
CA SER A 518 -25.70 47.34 -42.39
C SER A 518 -25.52 45.85 -42.68
N GLN A 519 -25.44 45.47 -43.95
CA GLN A 519 -25.22 44.06 -44.34
C GLN A 519 -23.84 43.53 -43.91
N ILE A 520 -22.79 44.36 -43.99
CA ILE A 520 -21.44 44.00 -43.47
C ILE A 520 -21.50 43.77 -41.96
N ALA A 521 -22.14 44.67 -41.20
CA ALA A 521 -22.27 44.52 -39.77
C ALA A 521 -23.11 43.29 -39.38
N LEU A 522 -24.17 42.99 -40.14
CA LEU A 522 -24.99 41.79 -39.96
C LEU A 522 -24.21 40.50 -40.23
N ALA A 523 -23.37 40.47 -41.27
CA ALA A 523 -22.50 39.33 -41.55
C ALA A 523 -21.49 39.11 -40.41
N ALA A 524 -20.86 40.19 -39.91
CA ALA A 524 -19.95 40.12 -38.76
C ALA A 524 -20.67 39.63 -37.49
N SER A 525 -21.91 40.06 -37.25
CA SER A 525 -22.73 39.57 -36.12
C SER A 525 -23.00 38.06 -36.21
N LYS A 526 -23.34 37.53 -37.39
CA LYS A 526 -23.52 36.09 -37.61
C LYS A 526 -22.24 35.31 -37.36
N SER A 527 -21.11 35.79 -37.89
CA SER A 527 -19.79 35.18 -37.65
C SER A 527 -19.40 35.20 -36.18
N ALA A 528 -19.62 36.31 -35.47
CA ALA A 528 -19.34 36.41 -34.04
C ALA A 528 -20.23 35.46 -33.20
N ALA A 529 -21.50 35.29 -33.58
CA ALA A 529 -22.38 34.30 -32.94
C ALA A 529 -21.89 32.85 -33.16
N ALA A 530 -21.36 32.55 -34.36
CA ALA A 530 -20.74 31.26 -34.64
C ALA A 530 -19.46 31.05 -33.80
N SER A 531 -18.58 32.07 -33.71
CA SER A 531 -17.39 32.04 -32.84
C SER A 531 -17.76 31.82 -31.38
N SER A 532 -18.79 32.51 -30.87
CA SER A 532 -19.31 32.31 -29.51
C SER A 532 -19.76 30.87 -29.28
N SER A 533 -20.48 30.29 -30.23
CA SER A 533 -20.93 28.88 -30.15
C SER A 533 -19.75 27.90 -30.19
N ALA A 534 -18.73 28.18 -31.01
CA ALA A 534 -17.51 27.37 -31.09
C ALA A 534 -16.70 27.42 -29.80
N ALA A 535 -16.51 28.61 -29.21
CA ALA A 535 -15.80 28.78 -27.95
C ALA A 535 -16.54 28.08 -26.79
N ALA A 536 -17.86 28.20 -26.73
CA ALA A 536 -18.68 27.50 -25.73
C ALA A 536 -18.58 25.97 -25.88
N SER A 537 -18.61 25.46 -27.11
CA SER A 537 -18.44 24.02 -27.38
C SER A 537 -17.05 23.52 -26.97
N ALA A 538 -16.01 24.30 -27.25
CA ALA A 538 -14.64 23.99 -26.84
C ALA A 538 -14.49 24.01 -25.30
N ALA A 539 -15.12 24.94 -24.61
CA ALA A 539 -15.15 24.98 -23.14
C ALA A 539 -15.80 23.72 -22.54
N ILE A 540 -16.89 23.22 -23.14
CA ILE A 540 -17.52 21.95 -22.73
C ILE A 540 -16.54 20.77 -22.89
N VAL A 541 -15.88 20.67 -24.04
CA VAL A 541 -14.89 19.60 -24.29
C VAL A 541 -13.74 19.67 -23.29
N ALA A 542 -13.20 20.87 -23.05
CA ALA A 542 -12.14 21.08 -22.06
C ALA A 542 -12.61 20.68 -20.64
N SER A 543 -13.88 20.94 -20.31
CA SER A 543 -14.45 20.60 -19.00
C SER A 543 -14.56 19.10 -18.81
N SER A 544 -15.04 18.38 -19.83
CA SER A 544 -15.11 16.92 -19.82
C SER A 544 -13.71 16.32 -19.70
N ALA A 545 -12.77 16.75 -20.55
CA ALA A 545 -11.40 16.25 -20.52
C ALA A 545 -10.68 16.53 -19.19
N ALA A 546 -10.84 17.73 -18.61
CA ALA A 546 -10.25 18.04 -17.30
C ALA A 546 -10.83 17.17 -16.17
N SER A 547 -12.12 16.84 -16.25
CA SER A 547 -12.80 15.98 -15.27
C SER A 547 -12.35 14.53 -15.37
N GLU A 548 -12.18 14.01 -16.60
CA GLU A 548 -11.65 12.67 -16.85
C GLU A 548 -10.17 12.56 -16.43
N ALA A 549 -9.33 13.56 -16.76
CA ALA A 549 -7.94 13.61 -16.32
C ALA A 549 -7.82 13.63 -14.78
N SER A 550 -8.68 14.38 -14.08
CA SER A 550 -8.72 14.37 -12.62
C SER A 550 -9.17 13.03 -12.05
N SER A 551 -10.12 12.36 -12.70
CA SER A 551 -10.61 11.04 -12.28
C SER A 551 -9.52 9.99 -12.48
N ALA A 552 -8.80 10.06 -13.59
CA ALA A 552 -7.64 9.23 -13.89
C ALA A 552 -6.52 9.44 -12.87
N ALA A 553 -6.21 10.69 -12.47
CA ALA A 553 -5.23 10.95 -11.43
C ALA A 553 -5.63 10.39 -10.06
N ALA A 554 -6.91 10.47 -9.70
CA ALA A 554 -7.41 9.82 -8.49
C ALA A 554 -7.29 8.29 -8.58
N ALA A 555 -7.55 7.71 -9.75
CA ALA A 555 -7.40 6.27 -9.97
C ALA A 555 -5.93 5.81 -9.85
N VAL A 556 -4.97 6.58 -10.40
CA VAL A 556 -3.52 6.31 -10.23
C VAL A 556 -3.13 6.36 -8.76
N SER A 557 -3.51 7.40 -8.03
CA SER A 557 -3.20 7.54 -6.60
C SER A 557 -3.74 6.36 -5.76
N ASN A 558 -4.99 5.95 -6.02
CA ASN A 558 -5.59 4.79 -5.36
C ASN A 558 -4.88 3.47 -5.72
N ALA A 559 -4.48 3.31 -6.98
CA ALA A 559 -3.76 2.14 -7.45
C ALA A 559 -2.35 2.07 -6.86
N ASP A 560 -1.63 3.18 -6.77
CA ASP A 560 -0.32 3.27 -6.11
C ASP A 560 -0.43 2.90 -4.62
N ALA A 561 -1.45 3.40 -3.91
CA ALA A 561 -1.69 3.03 -2.51
C ALA A 561 -2.00 1.53 -2.34
N SER A 562 -2.78 0.96 -3.27
CA SER A 562 -3.12 -0.46 -3.30
C SER A 562 -1.89 -1.32 -3.59
N ALA A 563 -1.04 -0.90 -4.53
CA ALA A 563 0.21 -1.58 -4.88
C ALA A 563 1.19 -1.57 -3.70
N ASN A 564 1.37 -0.43 -3.02
CA ASN A 564 2.21 -0.33 -1.82
C ASN A 564 1.72 -1.23 -0.69
N SER A 565 0.40 -1.32 -0.48
CA SER A 565 -0.18 -2.21 0.53
C SER A 565 0.05 -3.70 0.18
N ALA A 566 -0.09 -4.04 -1.10
CA ALA A 566 0.17 -5.40 -1.59
C ALA A 566 1.67 -5.77 -1.53
N ALA A 567 2.57 -4.82 -1.81
CA ALA A 567 4.01 -4.98 -1.67
C ALA A 567 4.41 -5.28 -0.21
N ALA A 568 3.90 -4.50 0.75
CA ALA A 568 4.15 -4.74 2.16
C ALA A 568 3.60 -6.10 2.64
N ALA A 569 2.43 -6.51 2.15
CA ALA A 569 1.87 -7.83 2.45
C ALA A 569 2.73 -8.96 1.87
N TYR A 570 3.23 -8.80 0.63
CA TYR A 570 4.14 -9.75 0.00
C TYR A 570 5.41 -9.95 0.83
N ASP A 571 6.08 -8.86 1.24
CA ASP A 571 7.32 -8.94 2.03
C ASP A 571 7.11 -9.66 3.38
N SER A 572 5.96 -9.41 4.02
CA SER A 572 5.56 -10.07 5.26
C SER A 572 5.37 -11.58 5.07
N TYR A 573 4.56 -11.99 4.08
CA TYR A 573 4.28 -13.41 3.83
C TYR A 573 5.51 -14.16 3.30
N ALA A 574 6.38 -13.52 2.53
CA ALA A 574 7.63 -14.12 2.08
C ALA A 574 8.58 -14.41 3.26
N SER A 575 8.63 -13.50 4.24
CA SER A 575 9.38 -13.71 5.48
C SER A 575 8.80 -14.87 6.30
N GLU A 576 7.47 -14.93 6.44
CA GLU A 576 6.76 -16.01 7.15
C GLU A 576 7.00 -17.38 6.50
N ALA A 577 6.95 -17.44 5.16
CA ALA A 577 7.25 -18.67 4.43
C ALA A 577 8.70 -19.13 4.69
N SER A 578 9.67 -18.22 4.65
CA SER A 578 11.08 -18.55 4.93
C SER A 578 11.26 -19.11 6.34
N ALA A 579 10.59 -18.51 7.33
CA ALA A 579 10.60 -18.96 8.72
C ALA A 579 10.00 -20.37 8.88
N ALA A 580 8.83 -20.61 8.27
CA ALA A 580 8.16 -21.90 8.31
C ALA A 580 8.99 -23.02 7.65
N SER A 581 9.65 -22.72 6.53
CA SER A 581 10.56 -23.67 5.88
C SER A 581 11.73 -24.07 6.79
N ALA A 582 12.34 -23.12 7.51
CA ALA A 582 13.45 -23.39 8.42
C ALA A 582 13.01 -24.18 9.67
N ALA A 583 11.76 -24.00 10.11
CA ALA A 583 11.14 -24.76 11.18
C ALA A 583 10.71 -26.18 10.77
N ASN A 584 10.88 -26.54 9.50
CA ASN A 584 10.33 -27.77 8.90
C ASN A 584 8.79 -27.86 9.03
N ASP A 585 8.10 -26.70 9.12
CA ASP A 585 6.65 -26.61 9.09
C ASP A 585 6.15 -26.49 7.65
N SER A 586 5.93 -27.65 7.05
CA SER A 586 5.43 -27.74 5.67
C SER A 586 4.05 -27.09 5.48
N SER A 587 3.22 -27.05 6.52
CA SER A 587 1.85 -26.52 6.44
C SER A 587 1.82 -24.98 6.48
N GLY A 588 2.60 -24.38 7.37
CA GLY A 588 2.82 -22.94 7.43
C GLY A 588 3.49 -22.41 6.17
N TYR A 589 4.51 -23.12 5.65
CA TYR A 589 5.20 -22.75 4.42
C TYR A 589 4.24 -22.65 3.23
N ALA A 590 3.41 -23.67 3.01
CA ALA A 590 2.46 -23.70 1.89
C ALA A 590 1.43 -22.56 1.96
N THR A 591 0.96 -22.25 3.17
CA THR A 591 -0.02 -21.18 3.42
C THR A 591 0.58 -19.81 3.14
N ALA A 592 1.73 -19.50 3.75
CA ALA A 592 2.42 -18.22 3.60
C ALA A 592 2.89 -17.99 2.15
N SER A 593 3.44 -19.02 1.49
CA SER A 593 3.86 -18.93 0.09
C SER A 593 2.71 -18.63 -0.88
N SER A 594 1.53 -19.23 -0.63
CA SER A 594 0.32 -18.96 -1.42
C SER A 594 -0.20 -17.53 -1.20
N ALA A 595 -0.14 -17.03 0.04
CA ALA A 595 -0.52 -15.66 0.38
C ALA A 595 0.44 -14.63 -0.27
N ALA A 596 1.75 -14.87 -0.21
CA ALA A 596 2.76 -14.04 -0.89
C ALA A 596 2.49 -13.98 -2.41
N SER A 597 2.24 -15.13 -3.05
CA SER A 597 1.92 -15.19 -4.48
C SER A 597 0.67 -14.39 -4.84
N SER A 598 -0.36 -14.44 -3.98
CA SER A 598 -1.59 -13.67 -4.16
C SER A 598 -1.36 -12.15 -4.02
N ALA A 599 -0.54 -11.75 -3.04
CA ALA A 599 -0.14 -10.35 -2.85
C ALA A 599 0.66 -9.81 -4.05
N ALA A 600 1.60 -10.59 -4.58
CA ALA A 600 2.36 -10.23 -5.79
C ALA A 600 1.44 -10.06 -7.03
N ALA A 601 0.43 -10.91 -7.18
CA ALA A 601 -0.56 -10.78 -8.25
C ALA A 601 -1.43 -9.52 -8.08
N ALA A 602 -1.86 -9.21 -6.85
CA ALA A 602 -2.62 -8.00 -6.54
C ALA A 602 -1.81 -6.73 -6.81
N MET A 603 -0.54 -6.71 -6.43
CA MET A 603 0.40 -5.63 -6.74
C MET A 603 0.50 -5.42 -8.25
N SER A 604 0.74 -6.50 -9.02
CA SER A 604 0.86 -6.44 -10.48
C SER A 604 -0.42 -5.89 -11.15
N ALA A 605 -1.60 -6.30 -10.67
CA ALA A 605 -2.89 -5.79 -11.17
C ALA A 605 -3.09 -4.29 -10.86
N ALA A 606 -2.70 -3.85 -9.66
CA ALA A 606 -2.76 -2.44 -9.28
C ALA A 606 -1.83 -1.58 -10.14
N LEU A 607 -0.57 -2.01 -10.34
CA LEU A 607 0.37 -1.32 -11.23
C LEU A 607 -0.16 -1.22 -12.66
N SER A 608 -0.72 -2.30 -13.20
CA SER A 608 -1.34 -2.27 -14.54
C SER A 608 -2.52 -1.31 -14.62
N THR A 609 -3.33 -1.19 -13.57
CA THR A 609 -4.47 -0.25 -13.51
C THR A 609 -3.96 1.19 -13.51
N ALA A 610 -2.94 1.48 -12.71
CA ALA A 610 -2.31 2.79 -12.66
C ALA A 610 -1.76 3.20 -14.04
N GLN A 611 -1.05 2.30 -14.73
CA GLN A 611 -0.51 2.57 -16.07
C GLN A 611 -1.58 2.88 -17.12
N VAL A 612 -2.76 2.24 -17.04
CA VAL A 612 -3.88 2.53 -17.94
C VAL A 612 -4.47 3.91 -17.62
N ALA A 613 -4.70 4.22 -16.35
CA ALA A 613 -5.22 5.51 -15.91
C ALA A 613 -4.26 6.67 -16.26
N ALA A 614 -2.96 6.49 -16.06
CA ALA A 614 -1.95 7.49 -16.43
C ALA A 614 -2.02 7.85 -17.93
N LYS A 615 -2.18 6.86 -18.81
CA LYS A 615 -2.35 7.10 -20.27
C LYS A 615 -3.62 7.89 -20.58
N VAL A 616 -4.71 7.63 -19.87
CA VAL A 616 -5.96 8.41 -19.99
C VAL A 616 -5.71 9.86 -19.60
N ALA A 617 -5.09 10.10 -18.44
CA ALA A 617 -4.80 11.45 -17.98
C ALA A 617 -3.94 12.26 -18.96
N VAL A 618 -2.91 11.64 -19.55
CA VAL A 618 -2.07 12.28 -20.58
C VAL A 618 -2.90 12.64 -21.83
N SER A 619 -3.73 11.72 -22.31
CA SER A 619 -4.59 11.94 -23.49
C SER A 619 -5.60 13.07 -23.24
N ASP A 620 -6.23 13.08 -22.07
CA ASP A 620 -7.25 14.08 -21.73
C ASP A 620 -6.65 15.45 -21.44
N ALA A 621 -5.46 15.52 -20.83
CA ALA A 621 -4.73 16.77 -20.71
C ALA A 621 -4.43 17.39 -22.08
N ALA A 622 -4.01 16.57 -23.06
CA ALA A 622 -3.80 17.03 -24.43
C ALA A 622 -5.10 17.46 -25.12
N ALA A 623 -6.21 16.75 -24.89
CA ALA A 623 -7.53 17.12 -25.41
C ALA A 623 -8.03 18.46 -24.83
N ALA A 624 -7.87 18.66 -23.52
CA ALA A 624 -8.19 19.92 -22.84
C ALA A 624 -7.35 21.08 -23.38
N GLY A 625 -6.05 20.88 -23.57
CA GLY A 625 -5.15 21.87 -24.17
C GLY A 625 -5.55 22.23 -25.60
N SER A 626 -5.91 21.24 -26.42
CA SER A 626 -6.40 21.44 -27.79
C SER A 626 -7.71 22.24 -27.82
N ALA A 627 -8.64 21.92 -26.93
CA ALA A 627 -9.90 22.65 -26.81
C ALA A 627 -9.69 24.11 -26.36
N ALA A 628 -8.77 24.35 -25.41
CA ALA A 628 -8.40 25.70 -25.00
C ALA A 628 -7.80 26.53 -26.17
N ALA A 629 -7.00 25.90 -27.03
CA ALA A 629 -6.48 26.54 -28.24
C ALA A 629 -7.59 26.92 -29.23
N VAL A 630 -8.58 26.04 -29.44
CA VAL A 630 -9.76 26.32 -30.28
C VAL A 630 -10.58 27.49 -29.73
N ALA A 631 -10.84 27.51 -28.42
CA ALA A 631 -11.57 28.61 -27.77
C ALA A 631 -10.83 29.95 -27.94
N SER A 632 -9.50 29.95 -27.80
CA SER A 632 -8.66 31.13 -27.98
C SER A 632 -8.66 31.65 -29.43
N ALA A 633 -8.70 30.75 -30.42
CA ALA A 633 -8.84 31.11 -31.82
C ALA A 633 -10.20 31.76 -32.09
N ALA A 634 -11.30 31.16 -31.60
CA ALA A 634 -12.64 31.70 -31.73
C ALA A 634 -12.80 33.09 -31.08
N GLN A 635 -12.17 33.30 -29.92
CA GLN A 635 -12.11 34.61 -29.28
C GLN A 635 -11.40 35.66 -30.15
N SER A 636 -10.31 35.27 -30.81
CA SER A 636 -9.57 36.15 -31.72
C SER A 636 -10.42 36.53 -32.93
N ASP A 637 -11.14 35.58 -33.53
CA ASP A 637 -12.04 35.82 -34.66
C ASP A 637 -13.21 36.72 -34.27
N SER A 638 -13.84 36.47 -33.12
CA SER A 638 -14.93 37.30 -32.60
C SER A 638 -14.48 38.74 -32.34
N LYS A 639 -13.26 38.94 -31.84
CA LYS A 639 -12.67 40.28 -31.66
C LYS A 639 -12.54 41.02 -33.00
N ASN A 640 -12.10 40.34 -34.06
CA ASN A 640 -12.01 40.92 -35.39
C ASN A 640 -13.40 41.28 -35.94
N ASN A 641 -14.39 40.38 -35.78
CA ASN A 641 -15.77 40.64 -36.19
C ASN A 641 -16.39 41.84 -35.45
N GLN A 642 -16.11 41.99 -34.16
CA GLN A 642 -16.53 43.15 -33.37
C GLN A 642 -15.98 44.46 -33.95
N ALA A 643 -14.69 44.48 -34.32
CA ALA A 643 -14.07 45.63 -34.96
C ALA A 643 -14.71 45.95 -36.32
N THR A 644 -14.94 44.92 -37.16
CA THR A 644 -15.60 45.08 -38.46
C THR A 644 -17.01 45.67 -38.32
N ALA A 645 -17.83 45.14 -37.40
CA ALA A 645 -19.18 45.66 -37.17
C ALA A 645 -19.16 47.10 -36.62
N ALA A 646 -18.22 47.43 -35.74
CA ALA A 646 -18.07 48.78 -35.21
C ALA A 646 -17.69 49.78 -36.32
N THR A 647 -16.76 49.43 -37.22
CA THR A 647 -16.40 50.26 -38.38
C THR A 647 -17.58 50.45 -39.32
N ALA A 648 -18.29 49.37 -39.68
CA ALA A 648 -19.45 49.44 -40.55
C ALA A 648 -20.57 50.29 -39.93
N ARG A 649 -20.83 50.15 -38.63
CA ARG A 649 -21.78 51.00 -37.90
C ARG A 649 -21.40 52.48 -37.97
N SER A 650 -20.14 52.83 -37.71
CA SER A 650 -19.69 54.22 -37.78
C SER A 650 -19.84 54.79 -39.19
N GLN A 651 -19.52 54.02 -40.23
CA GLN A 651 -19.70 54.46 -41.60
C GLN A 651 -21.19 54.66 -41.95
N ALA A 652 -22.07 53.75 -41.53
CA ALA A 652 -23.52 53.92 -41.73
C ALA A 652 -24.08 55.17 -41.03
N LEU A 653 -23.55 55.52 -39.85
CA LEU A 653 -23.91 56.75 -39.13
C LEU A 653 -23.42 58.00 -39.87
N ASP A 654 -22.19 57.98 -40.39
CA ASP A 654 -21.64 59.09 -41.17
C ASP A 654 -22.44 59.32 -42.46
N ASP A 655 -22.80 58.25 -43.16
CA ASP A 655 -23.64 58.31 -44.36
C ASP A 655 -25.02 58.92 -44.03
N LEU A 656 -25.66 58.49 -42.93
CA LEU A 656 -26.92 59.07 -42.44
C LEU A 656 -26.79 60.56 -42.09
N ASN A 657 -25.73 60.96 -41.38
CA ASN A 657 -25.49 62.35 -41.02
C ASN A 657 -25.28 63.23 -42.26
N LYS A 658 -24.57 62.70 -43.26
CA LYS A 658 -24.36 63.39 -44.54
C LYS A 658 -25.68 63.56 -45.30
N ILE A 659 -26.54 62.53 -45.32
CA ILE A 659 -27.90 62.63 -45.86
C ILE A 659 -28.69 63.73 -45.16
N LYS A 660 -28.70 63.76 -43.82
CA LYS A 660 -29.40 64.78 -43.02
C LYS A 660 -28.93 66.19 -43.37
N SER A 661 -27.62 66.40 -43.48
CA SER A 661 -27.03 67.69 -43.87
C SER A 661 -27.44 68.12 -45.30
N LEU A 662 -27.52 67.19 -46.25
CA LEU A 662 -27.95 67.48 -47.62
C LEU A 662 -29.42 67.87 -47.69
N THR A 663 -30.27 67.28 -46.84
CA THR A 663 -31.70 67.63 -46.75
C THR A 663 -31.96 68.92 -45.99
N ASP A 664 -31.18 69.24 -44.95
CA ASP A 664 -31.28 70.52 -44.22
C ASP A 664 -30.85 71.72 -45.10
N TYR A 665 -29.89 71.50 -46.01
CA TYR A 665 -29.50 72.53 -46.99
C TYR A 665 -30.59 72.77 -48.05
N ALA A 666 -31.35 71.72 -48.42
CA ALA A 666 -32.45 71.81 -49.38
C ALA A 666 -33.69 72.52 -48.82
N SER A 667 -33.98 72.36 -47.52
CA SER A 667 -35.06 73.11 -46.84
C SER A 667 -34.69 74.59 -46.67
N GLY A 668 -33.43 74.92 -46.39
CA GLY A 668 -32.89 76.29 -46.36
C GLY A 668 -32.95 77.00 -47.72
N ALA A 669 -32.61 76.32 -48.82
CA ALA A 669 -32.72 76.87 -50.18
C ALA A 669 -34.19 77.12 -50.60
N SER A 670 -35.13 76.29 -50.12
CA SER A 670 -36.57 76.46 -50.36
C SER A 670 -37.16 77.69 -49.63
N SER A 671 -36.67 78.01 -48.43
CA SER A 671 -36.99 79.27 -47.74
C SER A 671 -36.46 80.50 -48.49
N SER A 672 -35.23 80.46 -49.02
CA SER A 672 -34.68 81.57 -49.81
C SER A 672 -35.38 81.76 -51.16
N ALA A 673 -35.88 80.68 -51.78
CA ALA A 673 -36.73 80.76 -52.98
C ALA A 673 -38.13 81.33 -52.67
N SER A 674 -38.67 81.06 -51.48
CA SER A 674 -39.94 81.62 -51.01
C SER A 674 -39.85 83.11 -50.66
N GLU A 675 -38.69 83.58 -50.20
CA GLU A 675 -38.39 85.02 -50.01
C GLU A 675 -38.19 85.75 -51.35
N ALA A 676 -37.58 85.10 -52.35
CA ALA A 676 -37.52 85.63 -53.72
C ALA A 676 -38.90 85.73 -54.40
N GLY A 677 -39.81 84.80 -54.12
CA GLY A 677 -41.21 84.85 -54.59
C GLY A 677 -42.04 86.00 -53.99
N GLN A 678 -41.79 86.37 -52.72
CA GLN A 678 -42.46 87.51 -52.07
C GLN A 678 -41.91 88.87 -52.55
N ALA A 679 -40.61 88.95 -52.89
CA ALA A 679 -40.03 90.14 -53.51
C ALA A 679 -40.54 90.39 -54.96
N SER A 680 -40.90 89.33 -55.69
CA SER A 680 -41.40 89.43 -57.08
C SER A 680 -42.84 89.96 -57.20
N THR A 681 -43.62 90.00 -56.12
CA THR A 681 -45.03 90.44 -56.15
C THR A 681 -45.20 91.94 -55.85
N ALA A 682 -44.17 92.59 -55.28
CA ALA A 682 -44.17 94.03 -55.01
C ALA A 682 -43.74 94.91 -56.20
N THR A 683 -43.11 94.34 -57.23
CA THR A 683 -42.61 95.09 -58.41
C THR A 683 -43.62 95.18 -59.56
N SER A 684 -44.70 94.39 -59.54
CA SER A 684 -45.73 94.36 -60.58
C SER A 684 -46.78 95.49 -60.52
N ALA A 685 -46.75 96.36 -59.50
CA ALA A 685 -47.72 97.46 -59.35
C ALA A 685 -47.22 98.84 -59.85
N TYR A 686 -45.93 99.01 -60.18
CA TYR A 686 -45.38 100.29 -60.65
C TYR A 686 -45.04 100.34 -62.16
N ALA A 687 -45.13 99.21 -62.87
CA ALA A 687 -44.71 99.09 -64.27
C ALA A 687 -45.81 99.41 -65.31
N SER A 688 -47.02 99.81 -64.88
CA SER A 688 -48.15 100.08 -65.80
C SER A 688 -48.49 101.57 -65.97
N ALA A 689 -47.61 102.50 -65.57
CA ALA A 689 -47.87 103.96 -65.67
C ALA A 689 -46.72 104.81 -66.24
N ALA A 690 -45.67 104.20 -66.82
CA ALA A 690 -44.55 104.94 -67.42
C ALA A 690 -44.21 104.50 -68.85
N SER A 691 -45.21 104.02 -69.60
CA SER A 691 -45.09 103.67 -71.02
C SER A 691 -45.65 104.77 -71.95
N SER A 692 -45.36 106.04 -71.66
CA SER A 692 -45.78 107.16 -72.52
C SER A 692 -44.73 108.25 -72.75
N SER A 693 -43.49 108.07 -72.26
CA SER A 693 -42.33 108.96 -72.53
C SER A 693 -41.08 108.14 -72.20
N ALA A 694 -40.16 107.75 -73.08
CA ALA A 694 -39.72 108.37 -74.29
C ALA A 694 -39.02 107.30 -75.16
N SER A 695 -39.59 107.04 -76.34
CA SER A 695 -38.80 106.72 -77.52
C SER A 695 -37.95 107.93 -77.89
N GLU A 696 -36.94 108.29 -77.09
CA GLU A 696 -35.98 109.37 -77.42
C GLU A 696 -34.76 109.45 -76.48
N ALA A 697 -34.22 108.31 -76.05
CA ALA A 697 -32.90 108.27 -75.40
C ALA A 697 -32.02 107.10 -75.89
N GLY A 698 -32.24 106.68 -77.13
CA GLY A 698 -31.46 105.67 -77.85
C GLY A 698 -30.13 106.19 -78.45
N SER A 699 -29.54 107.29 -77.97
CA SER A 699 -28.37 107.90 -78.63
C SER A 699 -27.08 108.06 -77.80
N TYR A 700 -27.02 107.60 -76.54
CA TYR A 700 -25.78 107.74 -75.74
C TYR A 700 -25.19 106.44 -75.18
N ALA A 701 -25.83 105.28 -75.39
CA ALA A 701 -25.26 103.98 -74.98
C ALA A 701 -24.31 103.34 -76.02
N HIS A 702 -24.27 103.87 -77.25
CA HIS A 702 -23.44 103.32 -78.34
C HIS A 702 -21.94 103.67 -78.27
N GLN A 703 -21.49 104.48 -77.29
CA GLN A 703 -20.07 104.84 -77.13
C GLN A 703 -19.37 104.20 -75.92
N ALA A 704 -20.10 103.50 -75.05
CA ALA A 704 -19.48 102.71 -73.97
C ALA A 704 -19.12 101.27 -74.42
N GLY A 705 -19.64 100.82 -75.57
CA GLY A 705 -19.33 99.51 -76.15
C GLY A 705 -17.92 99.37 -76.72
N SER A 706 -17.21 100.47 -76.98
CA SER A 706 -15.84 100.41 -77.53
C SER A 706 -14.76 100.16 -76.46
N SER A 707 -14.95 100.62 -75.21
CA SER A 707 -13.90 100.58 -74.18
C SER A 707 -13.83 99.28 -73.36
N ALA A 708 -14.81 98.38 -73.46
CA ALA A 708 -14.77 97.08 -72.77
C ALA A 708 -14.16 95.96 -73.64
N SER A 709 -14.14 96.12 -74.98
CA SER A 709 -13.48 95.17 -75.89
C SER A 709 -11.96 95.13 -75.69
N ASP A 710 -11.38 96.21 -75.16
CA ASP A 710 -9.96 96.32 -74.80
C ASP A 710 -9.61 95.54 -73.51
N ALA A 711 -10.59 95.25 -72.64
CA ALA A 711 -10.38 94.47 -71.41
C ALA A 711 -10.36 92.95 -71.67
N ALA A 712 -10.97 92.48 -72.76
CA ALA A 712 -10.93 91.08 -73.19
C ALA A 712 -9.59 90.70 -73.87
N GLY A 713 -8.86 91.67 -74.43
CA GLY A 713 -7.56 91.45 -75.09
C GLY A 713 -6.37 91.27 -74.12
N GLN A 714 -6.46 91.77 -72.89
CA GLN A 714 -5.36 91.72 -71.91
C GLN A 714 -5.34 90.43 -71.06
N SER A 715 -6.48 89.75 -70.86
CA SER A 715 -6.50 88.50 -70.06
C SER A 715 -6.06 87.26 -70.85
N GLY A 716 -6.26 87.24 -72.18
CA GLY A 716 -5.78 86.16 -73.06
C GLY A 716 -4.25 86.03 -73.09
N SER A 717 -3.53 87.14 -72.96
CA SER A 717 -2.06 87.17 -72.88
C SER A 717 -1.54 86.62 -71.55
N ALA A 718 -2.31 86.70 -70.45
CA ALA A 718 -1.94 86.13 -69.16
C ALA A 718 -2.06 84.58 -69.16
N ALA A 719 -2.98 84.01 -69.93
CA ALA A 719 -3.13 82.56 -70.08
C ALA A 719 -1.97 81.91 -70.88
N GLN A 720 -1.38 82.63 -71.85
CA GLN A 720 -0.24 82.13 -72.63
C GLN A 720 1.08 82.12 -71.85
N HIS A 721 1.29 83.06 -70.91
CA HIS A 721 2.46 83.07 -70.04
C HIS A 721 2.40 81.97 -68.95
N ALA A 722 1.21 81.61 -68.46
CA ALA A 722 1.04 80.50 -67.52
C ALA A 722 1.30 79.12 -68.14
N SER A 723 0.94 78.92 -69.41
CA SER A 723 1.21 77.67 -70.15
C SER A 723 2.70 77.46 -70.48
N THR A 724 3.47 78.54 -70.59
CA THR A 724 4.92 78.49 -70.87
C THR A 724 5.73 78.20 -69.61
N ALA A 725 5.27 78.64 -68.43
CA ALA A 725 5.91 78.36 -67.15
C ALA A 725 5.74 76.89 -66.69
N ALA A 726 4.61 76.25 -67.03
CA ALA A 726 4.36 74.83 -66.71
C ALA A 726 5.22 73.87 -67.55
N SER A 727 5.66 74.29 -68.74
CA SER A 727 6.51 73.49 -69.65
C SER A 727 8.01 73.55 -69.30
N ALA A 728 8.41 74.38 -68.32
CA ALA A 728 9.80 74.54 -67.86
C ALA A 728 10.06 73.90 -66.48
N ALA A 729 9.06 73.23 -65.89
CA ALA A 729 9.16 72.51 -64.62
C ALA A 729 9.06 70.98 -64.76
N SER A 730 8.94 70.48 -66.01
CA SER A 730 9.21 69.10 -66.46
C SER A 730 10.59 69.02 -67.09
#